data_AF-A0A495J6J9-F1
#
_entry.id   AF-A0A495J6J9-F1
#
_cell.length_a   1.000
_cell.length_b   1.000
_cell.length_c   1.000
_cell.angle_alpha   90.00
_cell.angle_beta   90.00
_cell.angle_gamma   90.00
#
_symmetry.space_group_name_H-M   'P 1'
#
loop_
_entity.id
_entity.type
_entity.pdbx_description
1 polymer ?
#
loop_
_entity_poly.entity_id
_entity_poly.type
_entity_poly.pdbx_seq_one_letter_code
_entity_poly.pdbx_strand_id
1 'polypeptide(L)'
;MKKTLKLGFAMGGGVSLGTFSGAALSEAIKQAVLQGGYVDEQNNFQLYERVIVDVFAGASAGSMSLAIMLRGLAYQTPAEIARATTTLENDPAMRFATLTADQQADLIAAQVVQDLQADIWINDINIDVLLGTTPEQQADLTYEAGLLRRGALEDLARKYFPMDQIANGFPNKRILADEVIFGSSLANLTGVRFDSRKGNPLNNPNYAASGDAFTSFCHQEFRVFHLFFNEQSSGNVTPENFPPQWMRYHKGPAQPGYFGDLTKSTAWSRIVATSIACGAFPFAFEPVVLERFKFEFEQWPEKIDQEVSRLATGRTDQISYPFTYMDGGTFNNEPVREAFRMAAFLDSECDPESFDRVIVFVDPSLDNDEMNYRVPIHQRYTVQKPRAFLGGLDGYDLVRKATLDRIIPHLSTLVSMLIDEGKVNENDKIGYIMDLFDKKPQYDALLATLINSAAVTAPLVEAVKVSVKDLIETTKINTLIPQGAITLRGELMRVCYENKAAFSGLKPAIDTFIADAAAVDTTLLKPFLEALYTIFIDLLLNLTGKSKESKIIAVAPVVIKADGTRDTVTLPGGYLSGFAGFMSRTPNYFEADLAKYCAQLLMRDLGMLKANHVLPPYQPWSDAQQKTFSDEYGAKLINLNARIDNLFANAKFIDIFPGIDQVALNTFSKIVKNAVDAIQLYDDPYYSFVFMVPVTEKSFEIDGSGNFSDSGAIKIDGSLFLVTELYYHYRADKMYWAGVHAQDGQIVIERNGFAFLPDRKFCRIDLPAFEMLQKANLMPSPVFTYRQLIDADAGTVLPAKGWTIRPGVRRMDETLL
;
A
#
# COMPACT_ATOMS: atom_id res chain seq x y z
N MET A 1 3.62 -38.23 -7.45
CA MET A 1 2.45 -38.01 -6.57
C MET A 1 1.74 -36.77 -7.09
N LYS A 2 0.40 -36.71 -7.07
CA LYS A 2 -0.28 -35.47 -7.44
C LYS A 2 -0.12 -34.46 -6.30
N LYS A 3 0.07 -33.19 -6.65
CA LYS A 3 0.32 -32.11 -5.70
C LYS A 3 -0.92 -31.27 -5.45
N THR A 4 -1.02 -30.72 -4.25
CA THR A 4 -1.93 -29.61 -3.93
C THR A 4 -1.25 -28.27 -4.24
N LEU A 5 -1.95 -27.33 -4.85
CA LEU A 5 -1.50 -25.95 -4.95
C LEU A 5 -2.00 -25.18 -3.72
N LYS A 6 -1.09 -24.65 -2.91
CA LYS A 6 -1.43 -23.76 -1.81
C LYS A 6 -1.18 -22.30 -2.20
N LEU A 7 -2.22 -21.48 -2.13
CA LEU A 7 -2.20 -20.07 -2.47
C LEU A 7 -2.21 -19.22 -1.21
N GLY A 8 -1.26 -18.30 -1.12
CA GLY A 8 -1.33 -17.14 -0.23
C GLY A 8 -1.48 -15.86 -1.03
N PHE A 9 -2.14 -14.86 -0.45
CA PHE A 9 -2.32 -13.57 -1.09
C PHE A 9 -1.67 -12.46 -0.28
N ALA A 10 -0.87 -11.63 -0.94
CA ALA A 10 -0.29 -10.41 -0.41
C ALA A 10 -0.82 -9.23 -1.23
N MET A 11 -1.26 -8.17 -0.56
CA MET A 11 -1.89 -7.05 -1.26
C MET A 11 -1.58 -5.71 -0.62
N GLY A 12 -1.08 -4.81 -1.44
CA GLY A 12 -1.13 -3.38 -1.16
C GLY A 12 -2.42 -2.73 -1.62
N GLY A 13 -2.53 -1.42 -1.42
CA GLY A 13 -3.68 -0.67 -1.93
C GLY A 13 -3.34 0.71 -2.46
N GLY A 14 -4.00 1.05 -3.56
CA GLY A 14 -4.49 2.40 -3.86
C GLY A 14 -6.01 2.40 -3.69
N VAL A 15 -6.59 3.50 -3.24
CA VAL A 15 -7.93 3.51 -2.61
C VAL A 15 -9.06 2.92 -3.49
N SER A 16 -9.14 3.30 -4.76
CA SER A 16 -10.13 2.82 -5.76
C SER A 16 -9.60 1.71 -6.66
N LEU A 17 -8.33 1.30 -6.52
CA LEU A 17 -7.72 0.23 -7.30
C LEU A 17 -8.14 -1.18 -6.83
N GLY A 18 -9.11 -1.26 -5.90
CA GLY A 18 -9.77 -2.49 -5.50
C GLY A 18 -10.43 -3.25 -6.66
N THR A 19 -10.80 -2.55 -7.74
CA THR A 19 -11.31 -3.10 -9.01
C THR A 19 -10.32 -4.05 -9.67
N PHE A 20 -9.11 -3.54 -9.98
CA PHE A 20 -8.01 -4.32 -10.57
C PHE A 20 -7.60 -5.44 -9.62
N SER A 21 -7.37 -5.07 -8.37
CA SER A 21 -6.97 -5.96 -7.30
C SER A 21 -7.91 -7.15 -7.11
N GLY A 22 -9.20 -6.91 -6.85
CA GLY A 22 -10.20 -7.96 -6.63
C GLY A 22 -10.42 -8.85 -7.85
N ALA A 23 -10.33 -8.30 -9.06
CA ALA A 23 -10.46 -9.06 -10.31
C ALA A 23 -9.23 -9.96 -10.56
N ALA A 24 -8.01 -9.46 -10.37
CA ALA A 24 -6.78 -10.24 -10.53
C ALA A 24 -6.75 -11.44 -9.59
N LEU A 25 -7.09 -11.21 -8.31
CA LEU A 25 -7.15 -12.22 -7.27
C LEU A 25 -8.12 -13.37 -7.61
N SER A 26 -9.37 -13.02 -7.91
CA SER A 26 -10.43 -13.99 -8.19
C SER A 26 -10.16 -14.74 -9.48
N GLU A 27 -9.59 -14.08 -10.49
CA GLU A 27 -9.16 -14.72 -11.73
C GLU A 27 -8.01 -15.71 -11.50
N ALA A 28 -7.02 -15.36 -10.67
CA ALA A 28 -5.92 -16.27 -10.34
C ALA A 28 -6.44 -17.58 -9.72
N ILE A 29 -7.44 -17.51 -8.84
CA ILE A 29 -8.09 -18.70 -8.26
C ILE A 29 -8.83 -19.50 -9.35
N LYS A 30 -9.64 -18.85 -10.19
CA LYS A 30 -10.38 -19.52 -11.28
C LYS A 30 -9.44 -20.28 -12.21
N GLN A 31 -8.34 -19.65 -12.61
CA GLN A 31 -7.37 -20.26 -13.52
C GLN A 31 -6.58 -21.39 -12.85
N ALA A 32 -6.25 -21.23 -11.57
CA ALA A 32 -5.63 -22.29 -10.78
C ALA A 32 -6.51 -23.55 -10.72
N VAL A 33 -7.83 -23.38 -10.50
CA VAL A 33 -8.80 -24.49 -10.45
C VAL A 33 -8.99 -25.13 -11.84
N LEU A 34 -9.10 -24.31 -12.90
CA LEU A 34 -9.34 -24.82 -14.25
C LEU A 34 -8.14 -25.55 -14.84
N GLN A 35 -6.97 -24.92 -14.77
CA GLN A 35 -5.81 -25.28 -15.61
C GLN A 35 -4.48 -25.19 -14.87
N GLY A 36 -4.49 -24.86 -13.57
CA GLY A 36 -3.29 -24.76 -12.76
C GLY A 36 -2.51 -26.08 -12.77
N GLY A 37 -1.23 -25.99 -13.08
CA GLY A 37 -0.34 -27.14 -13.08
C GLY A 37 1.11 -26.79 -12.79
N TYR A 38 1.93 -27.83 -12.86
CA TYR A 38 3.37 -27.79 -12.64
C TYR A 38 4.06 -28.70 -13.66
N VAL A 39 5.35 -28.46 -13.87
CA VAL A 39 6.19 -29.32 -14.70
C VAL A 39 6.87 -30.34 -13.80
N ASP A 40 6.68 -31.63 -14.07
CA ASP A 40 7.33 -32.71 -13.32
C ASP A 40 8.82 -32.90 -13.72
N GLU A 41 9.53 -33.78 -13.00
CA GLU A 41 10.94 -34.08 -13.27
C GLU A 41 11.19 -34.64 -14.69
N GLN A 42 10.16 -35.17 -15.33
CA GLN A 42 10.20 -35.69 -16.71
C GLN A 42 9.79 -34.62 -17.73
N ASN A 43 9.69 -33.36 -17.31
CA ASN A 43 9.33 -32.21 -18.13
C ASN A 43 7.90 -32.27 -18.71
N ASN A 44 6.98 -32.95 -18.03
CA ASN A 44 5.57 -33.00 -18.42
C ASN A 44 4.73 -32.06 -17.56
N PHE A 45 3.76 -31.40 -18.18
CA PHE A 45 2.80 -30.55 -17.47
C PHE A 45 1.71 -31.42 -16.81
N GLN A 46 1.65 -31.36 -15.48
CA GLN A 46 0.66 -32.06 -14.65
C GLN A 46 -0.27 -31.03 -13.99
N LEU A 47 -1.57 -31.33 -13.96
CA LEU A 47 -2.53 -30.51 -13.22
C LEU A 47 -2.41 -30.76 -11.71
N TYR A 48 -2.63 -29.71 -10.93
CA TYR A 48 -2.81 -29.88 -9.49
C TYR A 48 -4.07 -30.68 -9.20
N GLU A 49 -4.03 -31.47 -8.12
CA GLU A 49 -5.20 -32.24 -7.68
C GLU A 49 -6.23 -31.35 -6.96
N ARG A 50 -5.73 -30.38 -6.21
CA ARG A 50 -6.55 -29.48 -5.40
C ARG A 50 -5.89 -28.11 -5.34
N VAL A 51 -6.70 -27.07 -5.26
CA VAL A 51 -6.27 -25.71 -4.96
C VAL A 51 -6.80 -25.34 -3.58
N ILE A 52 -5.94 -24.84 -2.71
CA ILE A 52 -6.34 -24.31 -1.41
C ILE A 52 -5.83 -22.89 -1.19
N VAL A 53 -6.61 -22.09 -0.46
CA VAL A 53 -6.22 -20.74 -0.02
C VAL A 53 -6.17 -20.73 1.51
N ASP A 54 -5.05 -20.31 2.09
CA ASP A 54 -4.81 -20.38 3.54
C ASP A 54 -4.13 -19.12 4.12
N VAL A 55 -3.63 -18.21 3.30
CA VAL A 55 -2.92 -16.99 3.75
C VAL A 55 -3.46 -15.74 3.08
N PHE A 56 -3.71 -14.71 3.89
CA PHE A 56 -4.15 -13.38 3.46
C PHE A 56 -3.33 -12.33 4.21
N ALA A 57 -2.58 -11.48 3.50
CA ALA A 57 -1.85 -10.34 4.05
C ALA A 57 -2.24 -9.07 3.30
N GLY A 58 -2.91 -8.13 3.98
CA GLY A 58 -3.45 -6.94 3.33
C GLY A 58 -3.00 -5.62 3.94
N ALA A 59 -2.82 -4.61 3.10
CA ALA A 59 -2.66 -3.21 3.44
C ALA A 59 -3.66 -2.36 2.64
N SER A 60 -4.12 -1.23 3.20
CA SER A 60 -5.08 -0.32 2.58
C SER A 60 -6.32 -1.04 2.00
N ALA A 61 -6.77 -0.66 0.79
CA ALA A 61 -7.83 -1.31 0.04
C ALA A 61 -7.58 -2.79 -0.27
N GLY A 62 -6.32 -3.24 -0.23
CA GLY A 62 -5.94 -4.63 -0.36
C GLY A 62 -6.51 -5.50 0.78
N SER A 63 -6.45 -5.02 2.03
CA SER A 63 -7.04 -5.74 3.17
C SER A 63 -8.56 -5.91 3.02
N MET A 64 -9.27 -4.86 2.58
CA MET A 64 -10.71 -4.93 2.31
C MET A 64 -11.03 -5.95 1.21
N SER A 65 -10.25 -5.95 0.12
CA SER A 65 -10.40 -6.92 -0.97
C SER A 65 -10.17 -8.36 -0.49
N LEU A 66 -9.17 -8.59 0.36
CA LEU A 66 -8.91 -9.91 0.94
C LEU A 66 -10.01 -10.34 1.92
N ALA A 67 -10.60 -9.42 2.68
CA ALA A 67 -11.72 -9.73 3.57
C ALA A 67 -12.98 -10.13 2.77
N ILE A 68 -13.26 -9.45 1.65
CA ILE A 68 -14.33 -9.81 0.71
C ILE A 68 -14.09 -11.22 0.15
N MET A 69 -12.86 -11.52 -0.26
CA MET A 69 -12.49 -12.88 -0.71
C MET A 69 -12.68 -13.91 0.39
N LEU A 70 -12.15 -13.67 1.59
CA LEU A 70 -12.26 -14.59 2.72
C LEU A 70 -13.72 -14.93 3.01
N ARG A 71 -14.61 -13.92 3.03
CA ARG A 71 -16.05 -14.12 3.15
C ARG A 71 -16.58 -14.97 1.99
N GLY A 72 -16.27 -14.58 0.76
CA GLY A 72 -16.77 -15.25 -0.45
C GLY A 72 -16.31 -16.70 -0.60
N LEU A 73 -15.15 -17.08 -0.03
CA LEU A 73 -14.65 -18.46 -0.01
C LEU A 73 -15.17 -19.27 1.19
N ALA A 74 -15.39 -18.61 2.34
CA ALA A 74 -15.91 -19.27 3.54
C ALA A 74 -17.40 -19.55 3.45
N TYR A 75 -18.19 -18.61 2.91
CA TYR A 75 -19.64 -18.66 2.91
C TYR A 75 -20.24 -18.05 1.63
N GLN A 76 -21.07 -18.84 0.95
CA GLN A 76 -21.83 -18.46 -0.23
C GLN A 76 -23.32 -18.68 0.00
N THR A 77 -24.13 -17.67 -0.28
CA THR A 77 -25.60 -17.77 -0.21
C THR A 77 -26.15 -18.55 -1.41
N PRO A 78 -27.36 -19.12 -1.32
CA PRO A 78 -27.99 -19.80 -2.46
C PRO A 78 -28.15 -18.89 -3.69
N ALA A 79 -28.41 -17.59 -3.49
CA ALA A 79 -28.55 -16.62 -4.57
C ALA A 79 -27.21 -16.35 -5.28
N GLU A 80 -26.12 -16.22 -4.52
CA GLU A 80 -24.77 -16.06 -5.06
C GLU A 80 -24.34 -17.28 -5.86
N ILE A 81 -24.59 -18.49 -5.34
CA ILE A 81 -24.32 -19.75 -6.05
C ILE A 81 -25.09 -19.79 -7.37
N ALA A 82 -26.40 -19.51 -7.36
CA ALA A 82 -27.22 -19.54 -8.57
C ALA A 82 -26.75 -18.54 -9.63
N ARG A 83 -26.37 -17.32 -9.21
CA ARG A 83 -25.81 -16.30 -10.10
C ARG A 83 -24.48 -16.77 -10.69
N ALA A 84 -23.55 -17.23 -9.86
CA ALA A 84 -22.25 -17.71 -10.29
C ALA A 84 -22.39 -18.88 -11.28
N THR A 85 -23.25 -19.87 -11.00
CA THR A 85 -23.53 -20.97 -11.93
C THR A 85 -24.03 -20.44 -13.28
N THR A 86 -24.99 -19.52 -13.27
CA THR A 86 -25.53 -18.92 -14.50
C THR A 86 -24.44 -18.18 -15.30
N THR A 87 -23.56 -17.44 -14.63
CA THR A 87 -22.43 -16.76 -15.26
C THR A 87 -21.48 -17.77 -15.93
N LEU A 88 -21.12 -18.85 -15.23
CA LEU A 88 -20.19 -19.87 -15.72
C LEU A 88 -20.78 -20.72 -16.85
N GLU A 89 -22.07 -21.04 -16.80
CA GLU A 89 -22.78 -21.77 -17.86
C GLU A 89 -22.88 -20.97 -19.16
N ASN A 90 -22.99 -19.65 -19.04
CA ASN A 90 -23.08 -18.74 -20.18
C ASN A 90 -21.71 -18.32 -20.74
N ASP A 91 -20.60 -18.68 -20.08
CA ASP A 91 -19.26 -18.41 -20.59
C ASP A 91 -18.83 -19.51 -21.58
N PRO A 92 -18.82 -19.23 -22.90
CA PRO A 92 -18.47 -20.22 -23.90
C PRO A 92 -17.00 -20.66 -23.84
N ALA A 93 -16.11 -19.84 -23.27
CA ALA A 93 -14.70 -20.17 -23.13
C ALA A 93 -14.46 -21.20 -22.01
N MET A 94 -15.33 -21.23 -20.99
CA MET A 94 -15.14 -22.04 -19.80
C MET A 94 -15.54 -23.51 -19.98
N ARG A 95 -16.42 -23.81 -20.96
CA ARG A 95 -16.98 -25.16 -21.22
C ARG A 95 -17.44 -25.84 -19.92
N PHE A 96 -18.12 -25.09 -19.05
CA PHE A 96 -18.44 -25.48 -17.67
C PHE A 96 -19.12 -26.85 -17.54
N ALA A 97 -20.04 -27.17 -18.45
CA ALA A 97 -20.75 -28.45 -18.48
C ALA A 97 -19.85 -29.69 -18.71
N THR A 98 -18.59 -29.49 -19.14
CA THR A 98 -17.63 -30.58 -19.38
C THR A 98 -16.74 -30.90 -18.17
N LEU A 99 -16.80 -30.07 -17.13
CA LEU A 99 -16.00 -30.22 -15.92
C LEU A 99 -16.60 -31.25 -14.95
N THR A 100 -15.79 -31.77 -14.04
CA THR A 100 -16.30 -32.64 -12.96
C THR A 100 -17.16 -31.83 -11.98
N ALA A 101 -18.03 -32.50 -11.23
CA ALA A 101 -18.86 -31.84 -10.22
C ALA A 101 -18.03 -31.07 -9.18
N ASP A 102 -16.88 -31.62 -8.77
CA ASP A 102 -15.97 -30.96 -7.83
C ASP A 102 -15.33 -29.70 -8.43
N GLN A 103 -14.85 -29.78 -9.68
CA GLN A 103 -14.32 -28.61 -10.39
C GLN A 103 -15.38 -27.53 -10.60
N GLN A 104 -16.61 -27.92 -10.92
CA GLN A 104 -17.74 -27.00 -11.04
C GLN A 104 -18.00 -26.28 -9.72
N ALA A 105 -18.03 -27.03 -8.60
CA ALA A 105 -18.25 -26.45 -7.28
C ALA A 105 -17.12 -25.50 -6.85
N ASP A 106 -15.86 -25.84 -7.11
CA ASP A 106 -14.71 -24.97 -6.84
C ASP A 106 -14.80 -23.69 -7.68
N LEU A 107 -15.12 -23.79 -8.97
CA LEU A 107 -15.27 -22.61 -9.83
C LEU A 107 -16.44 -21.72 -9.45
N ILE A 108 -17.56 -22.30 -9.02
CA ILE A 108 -18.68 -21.52 -8.47
C ILE A 108 -18.18 -20.71 -7.27
N ALA A 109 -17.43 -21.30 -6.34
CA ALA A 109 -16.90 -20.57 -5.19
C ALA A 109 -15.95 -19.43 -5.61
N ALA A 110 -15.07 -19.67 -6.60
CA ALA A 110 -14.19 -18.65 -7.14
C ALA A 110 -14.95 -17.53 -7.88
N GLN A 111 -16.01 -17.87 -8.61
CA GLN A 111 -16.86 -16.91 -9.31
C GLN A 111 -17.69 -16.07 -8.33
N VAL A 112 -18.17 -16.65 -7.22
CA VAL A 112 -18.84 -15.86 -6.16
C VAL A 112 -17.91 -14.78 -5.63
N VAL A 113 -16.62 -15.08 -5.42
CA VAL A 113 -15.63 -14.05 -5.04
C VAL A 113 -15.54 -12.96 -6.12
N GLN A 114 -15.40 -13.34 -7.40
CA GLN A 114 -15.29 -12.38 -8.49
C GLN A 114 -16.53 -11.47 -8.57
N ASP A 115 -17.72 -12.04 -8.44
CA ASP A 115 -18.97 -11.28 -8.45
C ASP A 115 -19.08 -10.35 -7.23
N LEU A 116 -18.69 -10.79 -6.03
CA LEU A 116 -18.71 -9.95 -4.82
C LEU A 116 -17.74 -8.77 -4.94
N GLN A 117 -16.54 -9.00 -5.49
CA GLN A 117 -15.59 -7.92 -5.75
C GLN A 117 -16.17 -6.92 -6.76
N ALA A 118 -16.79 -7.41 -7.84
CA ALA A 118 -17.41 -6.55 -8.85
C ALA A 118 -18.60 -5.77 -8.30
N ASP A 119 -19.47 -6.43 -7.54
CA ASP A 119 -20.62 -5.79 -6.88
C ASP A 119 -20.16 -4.64 -5.98
N ILE A 120 -19.14 -4.86 -5.15
CA ILE A 120 -18.65 -3.86 -4.21
C ILE A 120 -17.87 -2.77 -4.94
N TRP A 121 -16.80 -3.12 -5.67
CA TRP A 121 -15.83 -2.15 -6.22
C TRP A 121 -16.28 -1.45 -7.49
N ILE A 122 -17.14 -2.07 -8.31
CA ILE A 122 -17.59 -1.51 -9.59
C ILE A 122 -18.96 -0.88 -9.42
N ASN A 123 -19.89 -1.57 -8.77
CA ASN A 123 -21.29 -1.19 -8.80
C ASN A 123 -21.70 -0.30 -7.61
N ASP A 124 -21.31 -0.69 -6.40
CA ASP A 124 -21.86 -0.11 -5.18
C ASP A 124 -21.05 1.04 -4.60
N ILE A 125 -19.71 0.90 -4.49
CA ILE A 125 -18.87 1.99 -3.99
C ILE A 125 -18.62 3.01 -5.10
N ASN A 126 -19.12 4.22 -4.91
CA ASN A 126 -18.90 5.33 -5.83
C ASN A 126 -18.92 6.65 -5.06
N ILE A 127 -18.53 7.72 -5.72
CA ILE A 127 -18.38 9.03 -5.09
C ILE A 127 -19.69 9.57 -4.54
N ASP A 128 -20.84 9.30 -5.16
CA ASP A 128 -22.12 9.79 -4.64
C ASP A 128 -22.43 9.11 -3.29
N VAL A 129 -22.25 7.78 -3.22
CA VAL A 129 -22.40 7.00 -1.99
C VAL A 129 -21.42 7.49 -0.91
N LEU A 130 -20.17 7.76 -1.29
CA LEU A 130 -19.13 8.30 -0.40
C LEU A 130 -19.42 9.75 0.04
N LEU A 131 -20.16 10.53 -0.74
CA LEU A 131 -20.65 11.85 -0.37
C LEU A 131 -22.04 11.79 0.28
N GLY A 132 -22.54 10.60 0.61
CA GLY A 132 -23.83 10.41 1.26
C GLY A 132 -25.02 10.86 0.40
N THR A 133 -24.85 10.94 -0.92
CA THR A 133 -25.86 11.36 -1.88
C THR A 133 -26.37 10.11 -2.59
N THR A 134 -27.55 9.63 -2.23
CA THR A 134 -28.24 8.53 -2.93
C THR A 134 -29.60 9.04 -3.42
N PRO A 135 -30.23 8.40 -4.41
CA PRO A 135 -31.57 8.77 -4.85
C PRO A 135 -32.60 8.79 -3.71
N GLU A 136 -32.39 7.96 -2.67
CA GLU A 136 -33.30 7.77 -1.55
C GLU A 136 -32.94 8.59 -0.29
N GLN A 137 -31.69 9.03 -0.15
CA GLN A 137 -31.20 9.65 1.09
C GLN A 137 -30.03 10.62 0.84
N GLN A 138 -30.06 11.77 1.51
CA GLN A 138 -28.93 12.68 1.64
C GLN A 138 -28.44 12.66 3.10
N ALA A 139 -27.26 12.08 3.34
CA ALA A 139 -26.66 12.03 4.67
C ALA A 139 -26.11 13.41 5.05
N ASP A 140 -26.31 13.82 6.31
CA ASP A 140 -25.65 15.00 6.85
C ASP A 140 -24.22 14.64 7.24
N LEU A 141 -23.25 15.20 6.50
CA LEU A 141 -21.83 14.98 6.71
C LEU A 141 -21.18 16.09 7.57
N THR A 142 -21.97 16.99 8.16
CA THR A 142 -21.45 18.16 8.91
C THR A 142 -20.56 17.75 10.09
N TYR A 143 -20.82 16.59 10.70
CA TYR A 143 -20.11 16.09 11.88
C TYR A 143 -19.18 14.90 11.60
N GLU A 144 -18.94 14.59 10.32
CA GLU A 144 -17.99 13.54 9.92
C GLU A 144 -16.56 14.10 9.94
N ALA A 145 -15.62 13.38 10.56
CA ALA A 145 -14.21 13.77 10.64
C ALA A 145 -13.39 13.34 9.41
N GLY A 146 -13.99 13.41 8.22
CA GLY A 146 -13.38 13.08 6.93
C GLY A 146 -14.06 13.79 5.76
N LEU A 147 -13.36 13.84 4.61
CA LEU A 147 -13.92 14.38 3.37
C LEU A 147 -15.10 13.53 2.88
N LEU A 148 -14.98 12.22 3.01
CA LEU A 148 -15.92 11.20 2.58
C LEU A 148 -16.55 10.51 3.79
N ARG A 149 -17.77 10.01 3.60
CA ARG A 149 -18.57 9.31 4.60
C ARG A 149 -17.99 7.91 4.84
N ARG A 150 -17.36 7.70 6.00
CA ARG A 150 -16.94 6.35 6.44
C ARG A 150 -18.13 5.40 6.59
N GLY A 151 -19.29 5.91 7.02
CA GLY A 151 -20.53 5.14 7.14
C GLY A 151 -20.97 4.41 5.86
N ALA A 152 -20.55 4.88 4.68
CA ALA A 152 -20.79 4.16 3.43
C ALA A 152 -20.10 2.78 3.41
N LEU A 153 -18.86 2.69 3.90
CA LEU A 153 -18.12 1.43 4.00
C LEU A 153 -18.77 0.48 4.99
N GLU A 154 -19.30 1.01 6.10
CA GLU A 154 -20.06 0.22 7.08
C GLU A 154 -21.39 -0.31 6.52
N ASP A 155 -22.09 0.50 5.72
CA ASP A 155 -23.34 0.10 5.06
C ASP A 155 -23.08 -1.05 4.09
N LEU A 156 -22.01 -0.97 3.30
CA LEU A 156 -21.58 -2.06 2.41
C LEU A 156 -21.15 -3.30 3.21
N ALA A 157 -20.41 -3.13 4.31
CA ALA A 157 -20.06 -4.23 5.19
C ALA A 157 -21.31 -4.95 5.72
N ARG A 158 -22.33 -4.20 6.20
CA ARG A 158 -23.61 -4.77 6.65
C ARG A 158 -24.36 -5.49 5.52
N LYS A 159 -24.32 -4.95 4.30
CA LYS A 159 -24.97 -5.55 3.12
C LYS A 159 -24.31 -6.86 2.69
N TYR A 160 -22.98 -6.87 2.58
CA TYR A 160 -22.25 -7.98 1.95
C TYR A 160 -21.72 -9.03 2.92
N PHE A 161 -21.62 -8.72 4.21
CA PHE A 161 -21.24 -9.68 5.25
C PHE A 161 -22.48 -10.00 6.11
N PRO A 162 -23.35 -10.94 5.68
CA PRO A 162 -24.56 -11.31 6.40
C PRO A 162 -24.21 -12.13 7.65
N MET A 163 -23.73 -11.43 8.67
CA MET A 163 -23.07 -12.01 9.84
C MET A 163 -23.94 -13.00 10.63
N ASP A 164 -25.27 -12.86 10.56
CA ASP A 164 -26.21 -13.74 11.27
C ASP A 164 -26.46 -15.05 10.52
N GLN A 165 -26.26 -15.09 9.20
CA GLN A 165 -26.47 -16.29 8.39
C GLN A 165 -25.31 -17.29 8.49
N ILE A 166 -24.13 -16.80 8.88
CA ILE A 166 -22.91 -17.61 9.11
C ILE A 166 -23.07 -18.55 10.34
N ALA A 167 -24.08 -18.30 11.20
CA ALA A 167 -24.39 -19.15 12.35
C ALA A 167 -24.66 -20.63 11.97
N ASN A 168 -25.02 -20.90 10.71
CA ASN A 168 -25.23 -22.25 10.19
C ASN A 168 -23.93 -22.96 9.76
N GLY A 169 -22.77 -22.35 10.02
CA GLY A 169 -21.45 -22.88 9.68
C GLY A 169 -21.04 -22.60 8.23
N PHE A 170 -20.18 -23.47 7.68
CA PHE A 170 -19.50 -23.27 6.40
C PHE A 170 -19.73 -24.44 5.42
N PRO A 171 -20.99 -24.78 5.07
CA PRO A 171 -21.33 -26.03 4.36
C PRO A 171 -20.77 -26.11 2.94
N ASN A 172 -20.52 -24.96 2.30
CA ASN A 172 -20.07 -24.86 0.91
C ASN A 172 -18.58 -24.47 0.79
N LYS A 173 -17.83 -24.49 1.91
CA LYS A 173 -16.39 -24.21 1.92
C LYS A 173 -15.64 -25.31 1.16
N ARG A 174 -14.87 -24.91 0.14
CA ARG A 174 -14.17 -25.85 -0.76
C ARG A 174 -12.69 -25.51 -0.93
N ILE A 175 -12.42 -24.36 -1.53
CA ILE A 175 -11.08 -23.81 -1.82
C ILE A 175 -10.41 -23.27 -0.57
N LEU A 176 -11.15 -22.65 0.34
CA LEU A 176 -10.57 -22.18 1.60
C LEU A 176 -10.11 -23.37 2.45
N ALA A 177 -8.88 -23.30 2.96
CA ALA A 177 -8.33 -24.30 3.86
C ALA A 177 -9.13 -24.38 5.19
N ASP A 178 -8.88 -25.42 5.97
CA ASP A 178 -9.47 -25.57 7.30
C ASP A 178 -8.80 -24.67 8.34
N GLU A 179 -7.53 -24.34 8.12
CA GLU A 179 -6.74 -23.42 8.92
C GLU A 179 -6.28 -22.27 8.00
N VAL A 180 -6.59 -21.03 8.40
CA VAL A 180 -6.34 -19.84 7.61
C VAL A 180 -5.72 -18.77 8.49
N ILE A 181 -4.75 -18.03 7.97
CA ILE A 181 -4.19 -16.85 8.64
C ILE A 181 -4.52 -15.62 7.82
N PHE A 182 -5.16 -14.65 8.47
CA PHE A 182 -5.51 -13.35 7.91
C PHE A 182 -4.80 -12.24 8.68
N GLY A 183 -4.01 -11.44 7.98
CA GLY A 183 -3.20 -10.37 8.53
C GLY A 183 -3.54 -9.02 7.90
N SER A 184 -3.49 -7.94 8.69
CA SER A 184 -3.68 -6.57 8.17
C SER A 184 -2.70 -5.58 8.79
N SER A 185 -2.08 -4.76 7.95
CA SER A 185 -1.28 -3.61 8.35
C SER A 185 -2.17 -2.53 8.96
N LEU A 186 -1.73 -1.90 10.05
CA LEU A 186 -2.47 -0.85 10.74
C LEU A 186 -1.52 0.29 11.14
N ALA A 187 -2.03 1.53 11.06
CA ALA A 187 -1.34 2.70 11.57
C ALA A 187 -2.04 3.22 12.82
N ASN A 188 -1.46 3.02 13.99
CA ASN A 188 -2.00 3.46 15.28
C ASN A 188 -1.70 4.94 15.51
N LEU A 189 -2.72 5.78 15.67
CA LEU A 189 -2.55 7.23 15.89
C LEU A 189 -2.02 7.57 17.30
N THR A 190 -2.23 6.70 18.29
CA THR A 190 -1.73 6.90 19.66
C THR A 190 -0.29 6.41 19.82
N GLY A 191 0.07 5.34 19.09
CA GLY A 191 1.37 4.68 19.18
C GLY A 191 1.54 3.86 20.46
N VAL A 192 2.29 2.76 20.37
CA VAL A 192 2.68 1.94 21.53
C VAL A 192 4.06 2.36 21.99
N ARG A 193 4.19 2.71 23.28
CA ARG A 193 5.49 3.11 23.85
C ARG A 193 6.33 1.89 24.20
N PHE A 194 7.54 1.84 23.65
CA PHE A 194 8.60 0.92 24.05
C PHE A 194 9.54 1.60 25.04
N ASP A 195 9.90 0.92 26.13
CA ASP A 195 10.74 1.48 27.19
C ASP A 195 11.82 0.49 27.62
N SER A 196 13.01 0.61 27.02
CA SER A 196 14.14 -0.27 27.31
C SER A 196 14.90 0.09 28.58
N ARG A 197 14.43 1.09 29.36
CA ARG A 197 15.04 1.44 30.66
C ARG A 197 14.77 0.39 31.73
N LYS A 198 13.70 -0.41 31.57
CA LYS A 198 13.25 -1.41 32.56
C LYS A 198 14.20 -2.60 32.77
N GLY A 199 15.26 -2.72 31.97
CA GLY A 199 16.29 -3.77 32.10
C GLY A 199 17.72 -3.26 32.33
N ASN A 200 17.95 -1.94 32.35
CA ASN A 200 19.29 -1.37 32.47
C ASN A 200 19.55 -0.79 33.87
N PRO A 201 20.76 -0.91 34.42
CA PRO A 201 21.08 -0.34 35.72
C PRO A 201 21.00 1.18 35.65
N LEU A 202 19.93 1.74 36.23
CA LEU A 202 19.67 3.18 36.41
C LEU A 202 20.81 3.94 37.11
N ASN A 203 21.80 3.23 37.65
CA ASN A 203 22.98 3.77 38.32
C ASN A 203 24.10 4.24 37.37
N ASN A 204 24.00 4.00 36.05
CA ASN A 204 24.98 4.52 35.09
C ASN A 204 24.58 5.94 34.64
N PRO A 205 25.38 6.98 34.91
CA PRO A 205 25.05 8.37 34.56
C PRO A 205 24.86 8.61 33.06
N ASN A 206 25.50 7.81 32.18
CA ASN A 206 25.23 7.87 30.74
C ASN A 206 23.83 7.36 30.37
N TYR A 207 23.28 6.40 31.13
CA TYR A 207 21.90 5.92 30.94
C TYR A 207 20.87 6.93 31.44
N ALA A 208 21.14 7.58 32.57
CA ALA A 208 20.26 8.62 33.13
C ALA A 208 20.15 9.84 32.20
N ALA A 209 21.24 10.24 31.55
CA ALA A 209 21.27 11.34 30.58
C ALA A 209 20.67 10.99 29.21
N SER A 210 20.51 9.69 28.89
CA SER A 210 20.01 9.19 27.60
C SER A 210 18.58 8.65 27.70
N GLY A 211 17.82 9.03 28.73
CA GLY A 211 16.51 8.45 29.03
C GLY A 211 15.48 8.53 27.89
N ASP A 212 15.57 9.56 27.04
CA ASP A 212 14.71 9.73 25.86
C ASP A 212 15.13 8.78 24.71
N ALA A 213 16.43 8.56 24.52
CA ALA A 213 16.97 7.64 23.51
C ALA A 213 16.62 6.16 23.77
N PHE A 214 16.17 5.82 24.99
CA PHE A 214 15.71 4.48 25.37
C PHE A 214 14.18 4.35 25.40
N THR A 215 13.46 5.36 24.92
CA THR A 215 12.02 5.29 24.76
C THR A 215 11.63 5.64 23.34
N SER A 216 10.79 4.80 22.73
CA SER A 216 10.29 5.03 21.37
C SER A 216 8.79 4.76 21.32
N PHE A 217 8.14 5.30 20.29
CA PHE A 217 6.74 5.00 19.99
C PHE A 217 6.68 4.27 18.66
N CYS A 218 5.98 3.13 18.63
CA CYS A 218 5.68 2.43 17.39
C CYS A 218 4.25 2.74 16.97
N HIS A 219 4.09 3.34 15.80
CA HIS A 219 2.80 3.60 15.16
C HIS A 219 2.43 2.50 14.16
N GLN A 220 3.41 1.72 13.71
CA GLN A 220 3.22 0.60 12.81
C GLN A 220 2.76 -0.63 13.59
N GLU A 221 1.64 -1.20 13.18
CA GLU A 221 1.11 -2.44 13.74
C GLU A 221 0.69 -3.39 12.64
N PHE A 222 0.59 -4.66 12.99
CA PHE A 222 -0.01 -5.68 12.13
C PHE A 222 -0.92 -6.54 13.02
N ARG A 223 -2.16 -6.77 12.60
CA ARG A 223 -3.13 -7.57 13.38
C ARG A 223 -3.34 -8.90 12.69
N VAL A 224 -3.17 -10.00 13.43
CA VAL A 224 -3.26 -11.36 12.90
C VAL A 224 -4.47 -12.09 13.48
N PHE A 225 -5.28 -12.64 12.59
CA PHE A 225 -6.40 -13.53 12.86
C PHE A 225 -6.03 -14.93 12.39
N HIS A 226 -6.16 -15.90 13.27
CA HIS A 226 -5.88 -17.29 12.96
C HIS A 226 -7.17 -18.10 13.09
N LEU A 227 -7.67 -18.56 11.96
CA LEU A 227 -9.05 -18.99 11.77
C LEU A 227 -9.10 -20.49 11.48
N PHE A 228 -9.78 -21.24 12.35
CA PHE A 228 -9.99 -22.66 12.21
C PHE A 228 -11.45 -22.97 11.86
N PHE A 229 -11.71 -23.33 10.61
CA PHE A 229 -13.06 -23.62 10.10
C PHE A 229 -13.62 -24.98 10.57
N ASN A 230 -12.82 -25.76 11.31
CA ASN A 230 -13.21 -26.99 11.99
C ASN A 230 -13.26 -26.81 13.50
N GLU A 231 -14.04 -27.65 14.19
CA GLU A 231 -14.07 -27.70 15.65
C GLU A 231 -12.71 -28.12 16.20
N GLN A 232 -12.22 -27.42 17.23
CA GLN A 232 -10.96 -27.72 17.89
C GLN A 232 -11.24 -28.35 19.24
N SER A 233 -10.62 -29.50 19.53
CA SER A 233 -10.74 -30.14 20.85
C SER A 233 -9.77 -29.50 21.85
N SER A 234 -10.18 -29.41 23.12
CA SER A 234 -9.39 -28.80 24.19
C SER A 234 -8.04 -29.50 24.47
N GLY A 235 -7.85 -30.75 24.00
CA GLY A 235 -6.61 -31.51 24.13
C GLY A 235 -5.62 -31.34 22.97
N ASN A 236 -6.03 -30.77 21.85
CA ASN A 236 -5.19 -30.65 20.65
C ASN A 236 -4.34 -29.38 20.62
N VAL A 237 -4.56 -28.45 21.56
CA VAL A 237 -4.03 -27.09 21.49
C VAL A 237 -3.34 -26.75 22.79
N THR A 238 -2.01 -26.83 22.78
CA THR A 238 -1.19 -26.19 23.79
C THR A 238 -0.95 -24.74 23.35
N PRO A 239 -1.18 -23.72 24.20
CA PRO A 239 -0.89 -22.32 23.88
C PRO A 239 0.57 -22.08 23.42
N GLU A 240 1.45 -23.03 23.73
CA GLU A 240 2.85 -23.07 23.31
C GLU A 240 3.05 -23.28 21.80
N ASN A 241 2.08 -23.88 21.10
CA ASN A 241 2.15 -24.19 19.66
C ASN A 241 1.78 -23.02 18.75
N PHE A 242 1.22 -21.93 19.30
CA PHE A 242 0.82 -20.75 18.53
C PHE A 242 1.46 -19.46 19.06
N PRO A 243 1.65 -18.44 18.22
CA PRO A 243 2.08 -17.12 18.68
C PRO A 243 1.05 -16.52 19.66
N PRO A 244 1.46 -16.07 20.85
CA PRO A 244 0.53 -15.63 21.89
C PRO A 244 -0.28 -14.38 21.49
N GLN A 245 0.23 -13.58 20.56
CA GLN A 245 -0.36 -12.31 20.12
C GLN A 245 -1.50 -12.47 19.10
N TRP A 246 -1.73 -13.67 18.57
CA TRP A 246 -2.73 -13.88 17.51
C TRP A 246 -4.15 -14.03 18.04
N MET A 247 -5.11 -13.43 17.34
CA MET A 247 -6.53 -13.63 17.62
C MET A 247 -7.00 -14.93 16.97
N ARG A 248 -7.06 -15.99 17.78
CA ARG A 248 -7.46 -17.32 17.33
C ARG A 248 -8.97 -17.50 17.43
N TYR A 249 -9.63 -17.79 16.32
CA TYR A 249 -11.03 -18.19 16.27
C TYR A 249 -11.16 -19.61 15.73
N HIS A 250 -12.14 -20.36 16.23
CA HIS A 250 -12.45 -21.67 15.68
C HIS A 250 -13.95 -21.86 15.53
N LYS A 251 -14.39 -22.89 14.82
CA LYS A 251 -15.80 -23.28 14.79
C LYS A 251 -16.17 -23.87 16.16
N GLY A 252 -16.94 -23.14 16.96
CA GLY A 252 -17.33 -23.57 18.30
C GLY A 252 -17.03 -22.53 19.38
N PRO A 253 -17.51 -22.74 20.63
CA PRO A 253 -17.44 -21.74 21.68
C PRO A 253 -16.00 -21.38 22.08
N ALA A 254 -15.83 -20.19 22.68
CA ALA A 254 -14.54 -19.77 23.25
C ALA A 254 -14.01 -20.82 24.24
N GLN A 255 -12.73 -21.14 24.16
CA GLN A 255 -12.05 -22.12 25.00
C GLN A 255 -10.59 -21.70 25.21
N PRO A 256 -9.83 -22.26 26.17
CA PRO A 256 -8.44 -21.89 26.39
C PRO A 256 -7.62 -21.91 25.11
N GLY A 257 -6.88 -20.83 24.84
CA GLY A 257 -6.15 -20.65 23.59
C GLY A 257 -6.97 -20.02 22.45
N TYR A 258 -8.30 -20.01 22.50
CA TYR A 258 -9.17 -19.44 21.46
C TYR A 258 -9.99 -18.25 21.98
N PHE A 259 -10.02 -17.19 21.19
CA PHE A 259 -10.77 -15.98 21.48
C PHE A 259 -12.28 -16.17 21.32
N GLY A 260 -12.73 -16.93 20.33
CA GLY A 260 -14.17 -17.14 20.11
C GLY A 260 -14.56 -18.01 18.93
N ASP A 261 -15.85 -17.94 18.62
CA ASP A 261 -16.55 -18.77 17.64
C ASP A 261 -16.64 -18.06 16.27
N LEU A 262 -16.09 -18.70 15.24
CA LEU A 262 -16.13 -18.25 13.85
C LEU A 262 -17.54 -18.18 13.26
N THR A 263 -18.51 -18.90 13.83
CA THR A 263 -19.91 -18.87 13.36
C THR A 263 -20.66 -17.65 13.86
N LYS A 264 -20.06 -16.83 14.74
CA LYS A 264 -20.68 -15.63 15.32
C LYS A 264 -20.27 -14.38 14.58
N SER A 265 -21.22 -13.46 14.50
CA SER A 265 -21.04 -12.13 13.90
C SER A 265 -19.88 -11.35 14.49
N THR A 266 -19.62 -11.51 15.79
CA THR A 266 -18.57 -10.78 16.51
C THR A 266 -17.15 -11.11 16.04
N ALA A 267 -16.90 -12.29 15.47
CA ALA A 267 -15.60 -12.64 14.88
C ALA A 267 -15.39 -11.89 13.57
N TRP A 268 -16.36 -11.99 12.67
CA TRP A 268 -16.33 -11.36 11.36
C TRP A 268 -16.39 -9.83 11.43
N SER A 269 -17.18 -9.26 12.35
CA SER A 269 -17.20 -7.81 12.57
C SER A 269 -15.83 -7.26 12.97
N ARG A 270 -15.00 -8.03 13.70
CA ARG A 270 -13.63 -7.62 14.03
C ARG A 270 -12.69 -7.69 12.83
N ILE A 271 -12.79 -8.73 12.01
CA ILE A 271 -12.03 -8.87 10.76
C ILE A 271 -12.37 -7.70 9.83
N VAL A 272 -13.66 -7.44 9.62
CA VAL A 272 -14.15 -6.36 8.76
C VAL A 272 -13.78 -4.99 9.30
N ALA A 273 -13.98 -4.71 10.59
CA ALA A 273 -13.58 -3.45 11.20
C ALA A 273 -12.06 -3.21 11.09
N THR A 274 -11.26 -4.25 11.27
CA THR A 274 -9.80 -4.18 11.08
C THR A 274 -9.46 -3.88 9.62
N SER A 275 -10.18 -4.47 8.67
CA SER A 275 -9.96 -4.24 7.23
C SER A 275 -10.37 -2.82 6.81
N ILE A 276 -11.46 -2.28 7.36
CA ILE A 276 -11.87 -0.88 7.13
C ILE A 276 -10.85 0.09 7.76
N ALA A 277 -10.37 -0.18 8.98
CA ALA A 277 -9.31 0.61 9.61
C ALA A 277 -8.03 0.61 8.76
N CYS A 278 -7.68 -0.55 8.22
CA CYS A 278 -6.54 -0.74 7.33
C CYS A 278 -6.63 0.13 6.08
N GLY A 279 -7.83 0.39 5.54
CA GLY A 279 -8.07 1.24 4.36
C GLY A 279 -8.61 2.65 4.64
N ALA A 280 -8.58 3.12 5.90
CA ALA A 280 -9.06 4.44 6.29
C ALA A 280 -8.05 5.53 5.89
N PHE A 281 -8.01 5.83 4.59
CA PHE A 281 -7.03 6.75 4.00
C PHE A 281 -7.07 8.14 4.67
N PRO A 282 -5.92 8.70 5.07
CA PRO A 282 -5.86 9.99 5.78
C PRO A 282 -6.61 11.11 5.06
N PHE A 283 -7.36 11.91 5.83
CA PHE A 283 -8.22 13.01 5.37
C PHE A 283 -9.46 12.61 4.54
N ALA A 284 -9.39 11.51 3.79
CA ALA A 284 -10.53 10.99 3.04
C ALA A 284 -11.58 10.38 3.97
N PHE A 285 -11.15 9.48 4.85
CA PHE A 285 -12.02 8.81 5.82
C PHE A 285 -11.65 9.18 7.25
N GLU A 286 -12.66 9.16 8.13
CA GLU A 286 -12.46 9.28 9.57
C GLU A 286 -11.62 8.08 10.11
N PRO A 287 -10.68 8.32 11.04
CA PRO A 287 -9.96 7.25 11.73
C PRO A 287 -10.89 6.26 12.44
N VAL A 288 -10.51 4.98 12.42
CA VAL A 288 -11.34 3.89 12.95
C VAL A 288 -10.89 3.50 14.35
N VAL A 289 -11.82 3.42 15.29
CA VAL A 289 -11.55 2.93 16.64
C VAL A 289 -11.69 1.41 16.67
N LEU A 290 -10.64 0.72 17.10
CA LEU A 290 -10.63 -0.74 17.29
C LEU A 290 -10.39 -1.09 18.75
N GLU A 291 -11.22 -1.98 19.28
CA GLU A 291 -10.93 -2.67 20.53
C GLU A 291 -9.73 -3.60 20.32
N ARG A 292 -8.67 -3.39 21.11
CA ARG A 292 -7.50 -4.26 21.15
C ARG A 292 -7.28 -4.83 22.54
N PHE A 293 -6.74 -6.05 22.58
CA PHE A 293 -6.53 -6.79 23.82
C PHE A 293 -5.08 -6.81 24.25
N LYS A 294 -4.84 -6.88 25.56
CA LYS A 294 -3.49 -6.91 26.13
C LYS A 294 -2.59 -7.99 25.54
N PHE A 295 -3.14 -9.18 25.28
CA PHE A 295 -2.36 -10.29 24.73
C PHE A 295 -1.86 -10.04 23.32
N GLU A 296 -2.48 -9.14 22.55
CA GLU A 296 -2.06 -8.80 21.18
C GLU A 296 -0.74 -8.01 21.14
N PHE A 297 -0.23 -7.55 22.30
CA PHE A 297 0.97 -6.71 22.39
C PHE A 297 2.05 -7.39 23.23
N GLU A 298 3.29 -7.30 22.77
CA GLU A 298 4.46 -7.64 23.59
C GLU A 298 4.61 -6.66 24.77
N GLN A 299 4.50 -5.36 24.47
CA GLN A 299 4.59 -4.29 25.46
C GLN A 299 3.26 -3.55 25.57
N TRP A 300 2.43 -4.01 26.51
CA TRP A 300 1.18 -3.32 26.84
C TRP A 300 1.45 -2.09 27.73
N PRO A 301 0.85 -0.93 27.46
CA PRO A 301 1.02 0.25 28.31
C PRO A 301 0.56 -0.03 29.76
N GLU A 302 1.48 0.08 30.73
CA GLU A 302 1.20 -0.23 32.13
C GLU A 302 0.05 0.60 32.74
N LYS A 303 -0.14 1.83 32.24
CA LYS A 303 -1.23 2.70 32.69
C LYS A 303 -2.61 2.20 32.26
N ILE A 304 -2.68 1.30 31.28
CA ILE A 304 -3.94 0.68 30.85
C ILE A 304 -4.12 -0.61 31.66
N ASP A 305 -4.49 -0.45 32.93
CA ASP A 305 -4.76 -1.57 33.83
C ASP A 305 -6.22 -2.06 33.69
N GLN A 306 -6.63 -2.97 34.59
CA GLN A 306 -7.98 -3.53 34.57
C GLN A 306 -9.07 -2.48 34.86
N GLU A 307 -8.77 -1.46 35.66
CA GLU A 307 -9.73 -0.39 35.95
C GLU A 307 -9.93 0.49 34.72
N VAL A 308 -8.85 0.91 34.07
CA VAL A 308 -8.89 1.68 32.82
C VAL A 308 -9.58 0.88 31.71
N SER A 309 -9.25 -0.41 31.57
CA SER A 309 -9.93 -1.30 30.62
C SER A 309 -11.44 -1.34 30.84
N ARG A 310 -11.88 -1.52 32.09
CA ARG A 310 -13.30 -1.55 32.45
C ARG A 310 -13.99 -0.23 32.14
N LEU A 311 -13.33 0.90 32.41
CA LEU A 311 -13.88 2.22 32.10
C LEU A 311 -13.98 2.48 30.59
N ALA A 312 -12.98 2.02 29.82
CA ALA A 312 -12.90 2.30 28.39
C ALA A 312 -13.77 1.39 27.52
N THR A 313 -13.92 0.12 27.90
CA THR A 313 -14.61 -0.91 27.08
C THR A 313 -15.80 -1.57 27.77
N GLY A 314 -15.96 -1.37 29.09
CA GLY A 314 -16.93 -2.12 29.90
C GLY A 314 -16.52 -3.56 30.22
N ARG A 315 -15.38 -4.04 29.72
CA ARG A 315 -14.92 -5.42 29.97
C ARG A 315 -14.27 -5.59 31.34
N THR A 316 -14.58 -6.72 31.97
CA THR A 316 -13.96 -7.15 33.23
C THR A 316 -13.24 -8.49 33.11
N ASP A 317 -13.55 -9.25 32.06
CA ASP A 317 -13.01 -10.58 31.74
C ASP A 317 -11.61 -10.52 31.13
N GLN A 318 -11.32 -9.47 30.35
CA GLN A 318 -10.03 -9.29 29.68
C GLN A 318 -9.62 -7.81 29.68
N ILE A 319 -8.31 -7.55 29.81
CA ILE A 319 -7.74 -6.21 29.67
C ILE A 319 -7.73 -5.83 28.19
N SER A 320 -8.39 -4.73 27.85
CA SER A 320 -8.54 -4.21 26.49
C SER A 320 -8.67 -2.68 26.48
N TYR A 321 -8.46 -2.06 25.33
CA TYR A 321 -8.57 -0.62 25.15
C TYR A 321 -8.98 -0.26 23.71
N PRO A 322 -9.78 0.80 23.51
CA PRO A 322 -10.11 1.32 22.19
C PRO A 322 -8.96 2.19 21.66
N PHE A 323 -8.17 1.66 20.73
CA PHE A 323 -7.14 2.42 20.01
C PHE A 323 -7.68 2.96 18.69
N THR A 324 -7.15 4.09 18.24
CA THR A 324 -7.57 4.75 17.00
C THR A 324 -6.57 4.50 15.88
N TYR A 325 -7.07 4.09 14.72
CA TYR A 325 -6.29 3.64 13.59
C TYR A 325 -6.63 4.41 12.31
N MET A 326 -5.64 4.52 11.43
CA MET A 326 -5.80 4.97 10.04
C MET A 326 -5.13 3.96 9.09
N ASP A 327 -5.12 4.29 7.80
CA ASP A 327 -4.60 3.42 6.74
C ASP A 327 -3.20 2.86 7.05
N GLY A 328 -3.12 1.53 7.10
CA GLY A 328 -1.88 0.80 7.40
C GLY A 328 -0.85 0.82 6.27
N GLY A 329 -1.28 1.10 5.05
CA GLY A 329 -0.40 1.32 3.89
C GLY A 329 0.55 2.52 4.05
N THR A 330 0.31 3.38 5.04
CA THR A 330 1.24 4.47 5.38
C THR A 330 2.57 3.98 5.96
N PHE A 331 2.66 2.76 6.50
CA PHE A 331 3.91 2.22 7.06
C PHE A 331 4.30 0.85 6.48
N ASN A 332 3.35 0.08 5.95
CA ASN A 332 3.62 -1.15 5.21
C ASN A 332 2.53 -1.34 4.15
N ASN A 333 2.81 -0.86 2.93
CA ASN A 333 1.89 -0.96 1.81
C ASN A 333 1.99 -2.28 1.04
N GLU A 334 3.01 -3.11 1.27
CA GLU A 334 3.23 -4.34 0.50
C GLU A 334 3.58 -5.48 1.47
N PRO A 335 2.58 -6.08 2.16
CA PRO A 335 2.85 -7.08 3.21
C PRO A 335 3.22 -8.47 2.65
N VAL A 336 4.09 -8.50 1.63
CA VAL A 336 4.55 -9.72 0.94
C VAL A 336 5.37 -10.57 1.91
N ARG A 337 6.28 -9.94 2.65
CA ARG A 337 7.05 -10.60 3.70
C ARG A 337 6.16 -11.26 4.75
N GLU A 338 5.11 -10.59 5.20
CA GLU A 338 4.15 -11.14 6.16
C GLU A 338 3.42 -12.36 5.59
N ALA A 339 3.01 -12.32 4.31
CA ALA A 339 2.40 -13.47 3.64
C ALA A 339 3.33 -14.70 3.61
N PHE A 340 4.60 -14.53 3.24
CA PHE A 340 5.59 -15.62 3.26
C PHE A 340 5.78 -16.20 4.66
N ARG A 341 5.81 -15.35 5.69
CA ARG A 341 5.96 -15.82 7.08
C ARG A 341 4.75 -16.62 7.57
N MET A 342 3.55 -16.15 7.25
CA MET A 342 2.31 -16.86 7.57
C MET A 342 2.24 -18.21 6.83
N ALA A 343 2.63 -18.24 5.55
CA ALA A 343 2.71 -19.49 4.78
C ALA A 343 3.75 -20.46 5.35
N ALA A 344 4.94 -19.96 5.67
CA ALA A 344 6.02 -20.72 6.29
C ALA A 344 5.59 -21.36 7.61
N PHE A 345 4.82 -20.63 8.43
CA PHE A 345 4.27 -21.17 9.67
C PHE A 345 3.33 -22.36 9.40
N LEU A 346 2.37 -22.22 8.48
CA LEU A 346 1.41 -23.29 8.14
C LEU A 346 2.08 -24.50 7.46
N ASP A 347 3.12 -24.27 6.68
CA ASP A 347 3.80 -25.30 5.91
C ASP A 347 4.87 -26.07 6.70
N SER A 348 5.26 -25.56 7.86
CA SER A 348 6.40 -26.08 8.64
C SER A 348 6.31 -27.56 9.03
N GLU A 349 5.10 -28.11 9.15
CA GLU A 349 4.87 -29.53 9.47
C GLU A 349 4.35 -30.37 8.28
N CYS A 350 4.29 -29.79 7.08
CA CYS A 350 3.84 -30.45 5.86
C CYS A 350 5.00 -31.08 5.08
N ASP A 351 4.72 -32.13 4.30
CA ASP A 351 5.69 -32.66 3.34
C ASP A 351 5.79 -31.72 2.12
N PRO A 352 6.94 -31.07 1.85
CA PRO A 352 7.11 -30.11 0.77
C PRO A 352 6.96 -30.73 -0.62
N GLU A 353 7.04 -32.06 -0.76
CA GLU A 353 6.79 -32.74 -2.04
C GLU A 353 5.29 -32.92 -2.33
N SER A 354 4.43 -32.78 -1.32
CA SER A 354 2.97 -32.98 -1.44
C SER A 354 2.22 -31.75 -1.96
N PHE A 355 2.87 -30.59 -1.99
CA PHE A 355 2.26 -29.34 -2.43
C PHE A 355 3.25 -28.42 -3.12
N ASP A 356 2.74 -27.45 -3.88
CA ASP A 356 3.50 -26.28 -4.31
C ASP A 356 2.90 -25.03 -3.66
N ARG A 357 3.76 -24.14 -3.15
CA ARG A 357 3.38 -22.87 -2.51
C ARG A 357 3.54 -21.71 -3.49
N VAL A 358 2.48 -20.93 -3.64
CA VAL A 358 2.50 -19.71 -4.44
C VAL A 358 1.91 -18.55 -3.66
N ILE A 359 2.66 -17.46 -3.56
CA ILE A 359 2.17 -16.17 -3.06
C ILE A 359 1.77 -15.31 -4.26
N VAL A 360 0.50 -14.98 -4.37
CA VAL A 360 0.00 -14.03 -5.37
C VAL A 360 0.04 -12.64 -4.77
N PHE A 361 0.89 -11.80 -5.33
CA PHE A 361 1.00 -10.38 -5.02
C PHE A 361 0.34 -9.58 -6.14
N VAL A 362 -0.52 -8.63 -5.80
CA VAL A 362 -1.14 -7.74 -6.78
C VAL A 362 -0.71 -6.31 -6.52
N ASP A 363 -0.08 -5.71 -7.53
CA ASP A 363 0.36 -4.32 -7.51
C ASP A 363 -0.26 -3.55 -8.68
N PRO A 364 -1.31 -2.76 -8.43
CA PRO A 364 -1.96 -1.96 -9.46
C PRO A 364 -1.18 -0.67 -9.79
N SER A 365 -0.14 -0.31 -9.04
CA SER A 365 0.58 0.96 -9.16
C SER A 365 2.04 0.73 -9.59
N LEU A 366 2.25 0.53 -10.88
CA LEU A 366 3.59 0.53 -11.48
C LEU A 366 4.02 1.95 -11.82
N ASP A 367 4.18 2.81 -10.82
CA ASP A 367 4.72 4.15 -11.07
C ASP A 367 6.23 4.04 -11.32
N ASN A 368 6.66 4.40 -12.54
CA ASN A 368 8.02 4.88 -12.78
C ASN A 368 8.10 6.28 -12.19
N ASP A 369 8.06 6.41 -10.86
CA ASP A 369 8.14 7.70 -10.20
C ASP A 369 9.50 8.34 -10.52
N GLU A 370 9.53 9.25 -11.50
CA GLU A 370 10.61 10.20 -11.61
C GLU A 370 10.62 11.01 -10.32
N MET A 371 11.65 10.77 -9.50
CA MET A 371 11.84 11.39 -8.19
C MET A 371 11.60 12.91 -8.27
N ASN A 372 10.52 13.39 -7.65
CA ASN A 372 10.18 14.82 -7.71
C ASN A 372 11.00 15.58 -6.65
N TYR A 373 12.11 16.18 -7.09
CA TYR A 373 13.00 16.94 -6.22
C TYR A 373 12.43 18.31 -5.79
N ARG A 374 11.30 18.74 -6.34
CA ARG A 374 10.68 20.02 -6.00
C ARG A 374 9.88 19.90 -4.73
N VAL A 375 10.17 20.75 -3.75
CA VAL A 375 9.41 20.80 -2.51
C VAL A 375 8.62 22.11 -2.48
N PRO A 376 7.27 22.06 -2.61
CA PRO A 376 6.43 23.26 -2.73
C PRO A 376 6.64 24.32 -1.64
N ILE A 377 7.04 23.90 -0.43
CA ILE A 377 7.33 24.80 0.69
C ILE A 377 8.43 25.81 0.39
N HIS A 378 9.33 25.51 -0.55
CA HIS A 378 10.43 26.39 -0.92
C HIS A 378 10.04 27.52 -1.87
N GLN A 379 8.90 27.41 -2.57
CA GLN A 379 8.41 28.48 -3.46
C GLN A 379 7.91 29.68 -2.65
N ARG A 380 8.51 30.86 -2.87
CA ARG A 380 8.24 32.08 -2.06
C ARG A 380 7.25 33.05 -2.70
N TYR A 381 7.06 32.97 -4.02
CA TYR A 381 6.28 33.93 -4.79
C TYR A 381 5.33 33.20 -5.74
N THR A 382 4.21 33.83 -6.08
CA THR A 382 3.26 33.40 -7.11
C THR A 382 2.61 34.64 -7.74
N VAL A 383 2.08 34.49 -8.94
CA VAL A 383 1.39 35.57 -9.65
C VAL A 383 -0.12 35.44 -9.41
N GLN A 384 -0.76 36.47 -8.83
CA GLN A 384 -2.19 36.47 -8.52
C GLN A 384 -2.97 37.27 -9.58
N LYS A 385 -4.11 36.72 -10.03
CA LYS A 385 -5.05 37.42 -10.94
C LYS A 385 -5.65 38.67 -10.26
N PRO A 386 -6.01 39.72 -11.03
CA PRO A 386 -6.65 40.93 -10.51
C PRO A 386 -7.89 40.62 -9.65
N ARG A 387 -8.03 41.28 -8.49
CA ARG A 387 -9.22 41.14 -7.63
C ARG A 387 -10.36 42.00 -8.17
N ALA A 388 -11.35 41.37 -8.80
CA ALA A 388 -12.49 42.03 -9.45
C ALA A 388 -13.37 42.94 -8.55
N PHE A 389 -13.20 42.95 -7.22
CA PHE A 389 -14.10 43.64 -6.28
C PHE A 389 -13.55 44.94 -5.67
N LEU A 390 -12.30 45.34 -5.97
CA LEU A 390 -11.72 46.62 -5.53
C LEU A 390 -11.16 47.41 -6.71
N GLY A 391 -12.03 47.82 -7.63
CA GLY A 391 -11.70 48.76 -8.72
C GLY A 391 -10.74 48.20 -9.77
N GLY A 392 -11.26 47.87 -10.97
CA GLY A 392 -10.52 47.29 -12.08
C GLY A 392 -9.48 48.21 -12.74
N LEU A 393 -8.36 48.45 -12.04
CA LEU A 393 -7.16 49.12 -12.57
C LEU A 393 -5.83 48.46 -12.16
N ASP A 394 -5.86 47.37 -11.37
CA ASP A 394 -4.62 46.70 -10.93
C ASP A 394 -4.34 45.46 -11.79
N GLY A 395 -3.11 45.35 -12.31
CA GLY A 395 -2.66 44.27 -13.18
C GLY A 395 -2.39 42.96 -12.41
N TYR A 396 -1.55 42.09 -12.97
CA TYR A 396 -1.14 40.87 -12.25
C TYR A 396 -0.09 41.20 -11.19
N ASP A 397 -0.42 40.91 -9.93
CA ASP A 397 0.46 41.16 -8.79
C ASP A 397 1.30 39.94 -8.43
N LEU A 398 2.60 40.14 -8.26
CA LEU A 398 3.46 39.16 -7.60
C LEU A 398 3.20 39.19 -6.09
N VAL A 399 2.59 38.14 -5.58
CA VAL A 399 2.30 38.00 -4.15
C VAL A 399 3.33 37.07 -3.53
N ARG A 400 3.92 37.51 -2.40
CA ARG A 400 4.71 36.61 -1.55
C ARG A 400 3.77 35.62 -0.90
N LYS A 401 3.98 34.32 -1.14
CA LYS A 401 3.18 33.25 -0.53
C LYS A 401 3.24 33.38 0.99
N ALA A 402 2.08 33.37 1.65
CA ALA A 402 2.04 33.35 3.10
C ALA A 402 2.66 32.03 3.62
N THR A 403 3.06 32.01 4.90
CA THR A 403 3.59 30.80 5.55
C THR A 403 2.66 29.60 5.35
N LEU A 404 1.36 29.85 5.43
CA LEU A 404 0.33 28.82 5.31
C LEU A 404 0.19 28.27 3.88
N ASP A 405 0.23 29.13 2.85
CA ASP A 405 0.24 28.74 1.44
C ASP A 405 1.46 27.91 1.03
N ARG A 406 2.52 27.95 1.85
CA ARG A 406 3.75 27.16 1.68
C ARG A 406 3.71 25.84 2.45
N ILE A 407 3.05 25.80 3.61
CA ILE A 407 2.94 24.61 4.46
C ILE A 407 1.88 23.64 3.94
N ILE A 408 0.74 24.12 3.43
CA ILE A 408 -0.35 23.23 3.01
C ILE A 408 0.06 22.28 1.89
N PRO A 409 0.70 22.75 0.79
CA PRO A 409 1.17 21.84 -0.26
C PRO A 409 2.33 20.95 0.19
N HIS A 410 2.93 21.22 1.36
CA HIS A 410 3.95 20.37 1.97
C HIS A 410 3.34 19.24 2.81
N LEU A 411 2.10 19.38 3.29
CA LEU A 411 1.40 18.33 4.03
C LEU A 411 1.21 17.07 3.16
N SER A 412 0.90 17.24 1.87
CA SER A 412 0.85 16.12 0.92
C SER A 412 2.23 15.48 0.71
N THR A 413 3.30 16.27 0.65
CA THR A 413 4.68 15.75 0.60
C THR A 413 5.05 14.99 1.88
N LEU A 414 4.60 15.43 3.06
CA LEU A 414 4.82 14.73 4.32
C LEU A 414 4.03 13.42 4.40
N VAL A 415 2.79 13.40 3.91
CA VAL A 415 1.98 12.17 3.76
C VAL A 415 2.62 11.21 2.77
N SER A 416 3.09 11.72 1.63
CA SER A 416 3.79 10.92 0.61
C SER A 416 5.09 10.37 1.17
N MET A 417 5.86 11.17 1.92
CA MET A 417 7.07 10.72 2.61
C MET A 417 6.80 9.57 3.58
N LEU A 418 5.71 9.64 4.37
CA LEU A 418 5.31 8.53 5.24
C LEU A 418 5.00 7.27 4.41
N ILE A 419 4.19 7.41 3.35
CA ILE A 419 3.83 6.31 2.44
C ILE A 419 5.08 5.71 1.75
N ASP A 420 5.99 6.54 1.25
CA ASP A 420 7.21 6.15 0.54
C ASP A 420 8.23 5.51 1.50
N GLU A 421 8.29 5.92 2.77
CA GLU A 421 9.06 5.24 3.80
C GLU A 421 8.53 3.81 4.04
N GLY A 422 7.21 3.60 3.91
CA GLY A 422 6.58 2.29 3.89
C GLY A 422 6.82 1.47 2.62
N LYS A 423 7.32 2.08 1.52
CA LYS A 423 7.67 1.42 0.25
C LYS A 423 9.14 0.98 0.17
N VAL A 424 9.99 1.18 1.20
CA VAL A 424 11.41 0.81 1.14
C VAL A 424 11.55 -0.67 0.75
N ASN A 425 12.01 -0.86 -0.50
CA ASN A 425 11.80 -2.01 -1.38
C ASN A 425 11.96 -3.36 -0.66
N GLU A 426 10.84 -4.06 -0.40
CA GLU A 426 10.88 -5.41 0.20
C GLU A 426 11.68 -6.40 -0.66
N ASN A 427 11.76 -6.16 -1.98
CA ASN A 427 12.49 -7.00 -2.92
C ASN A 427 14.00 -7.06 -2.63
N ASP A 428 14.60 -5.99 -2.12
CA ASP A 428 16.03 -5.99 -1.75
C ASP A 428 16.30 -6.96 -0.60
N LYS A 429 15.34 -7.09 0.34
CA LYS A 429 15.42 -8.06 1.43
C LYS A 429 15.24 -9.49 0.91
N ILE A 430 14.38 -9.71 -0.10
CA ILE A 430 14.21 -11.02 -0.75
C ILE A 430 15.52 -11.44 -1.44
N GLY A 431 16.15 -10.55 -2.20
CA GLY A 431 17.44 -10.81 -2.86
C GLY A 431 18.52 -11.23 -1.85
N TYR A 432 18.64 -10.50 -0.73
CA TYR A 432 19.57 -10.87 0.35
C TYR A 432 19.30 -12.26 0.94
N ILE A 433 18.03 -12.65 1.10
CA ILE A 433 17.68 -14.01 1.58
C ILE A 433 18.11 -15.08 0.57
N MET A 434 17.94 -14.85 -0.73
CA MET A 434 18.38 -15.79 -1.77
C MET A 434 19.89 -16.00 -1.74
N ASP A 435 20.67 -14.93 -1.53
CA ASP A 435 22.12 -15.02 -1.37
C ASP A 435 22.54 -15.86 -0.15
N LEU A 436 21.81 -15.74 0.98
CA LEU A 436 22.09 -16.55 2.18
C LEU A 436 21.81 -18.03 1.93
N PHE A 437 20.74 -18.30 1.19
CA PHE A 437 20.32 -19.62 0.77
C PHE A 437 21.32 -20.29 -0.19
N ASP A 438 22.04 -19.52 -1.00
CA ASP A 438 23.15 -20.02 -1.83
C ASP A 438 24.42 -20.31 -1.00
N LYS A 439 24.61 -19.62 0.12
CA LYS A 439 25.74 -19.83 1.03
C LYS A 439 25.51 -20.99 2.01
N LYS A 440 24.25 -21.29 2.37
CA LYS A 440 23.88 -22.33 3.35
C LYS A 440 24.59 -23.68 3.13
N PRO A 441 24.67 -24.26 1.91
CA PRO A 441 25.35 -25.53 1.70
C PRO A 441 26.83 -25.53 2.11
N GLN A 442 27.51 -24.37 2.05
CA GLN A 442 28.90 -24.23 2.49
C GLN A 442 29.03 -24.32 4.00
N TYR A 443 28.09 -23.73 4.75
CA TYR A 443 28.03 -23.82 6.21
C TYR A 443 27.67 -25.23 6.67
N ASP A 444 26.70 -25.87 6.01
CA ASP A 444 26.31 -27.25 6.28
C ASP A 444 27.51 -28.21 6.07
N ALA A 445 28.25 -28.05 4.97
CA ALA A 445 29.43 -28.87 4.68
C ALA A 445 30.57 -28.69 5.69
N LEU A 446 30.81 -27.44 6.13
CA LEU A 446 31.81 -27.14 7.16
C LEU A 446 31.43 -27.80 8.49
N LEU A 447 30.17 -27.70 8.91
CA LEU A 447 29.67 -28.30 10.14
C LEU A 447 29.68 -29.82 10.08
N ALA A 448 29.26 -30.42 8.96
CA ALA A 448 29.33 -31.87 8.77
C ALA A 448 30.77 -32.38 8.92
N THR A 449 31.76 -31.64 8.42
CA THR A 449 33.18 -31.99 8.58
C THR A 449 33.61 -31.97 10.05
N LEU A 450 33.22 -30.94 10.80
CA LEU A 450 33.51 -30.82 12.23
C LEU A 450 32.84 -31.93 13.05
N ILE A 451 31.55 -32.19 12.80
CA ILE A 451 30.78 -33.23 13.51
C ILE A 451 31.32 -34.62 13.21
N ASN A 452 31.72 -34.90 11.96
CA ASN A 452 32.33 -36.17 11.56
C ASN A 452 33.62 -36.48 12.34
N SER A 453 34.36 -35.45 12.76
CA SER A 453 35.60 -35.59 13.51
C SER A 453 35.43 -35.64 15.03
N ALA A 454 34.22 -35.40 15.54
CA ALA A 454 33.92 -35.29 16.96
C ALA A 454 33.37 -36.58 17.57
N ALA A 455 33.69 -36.84 18.84
CA ALA A 455 33.02 -37.88 19.63
C ALA A 455 31.65 -37.38 20.09
N VAL A 456 30.58 -37.79 19.43
CA VAL A 456 29.21 -37.37 19.75
C VAL A 456 28.69 -38.18 20.95
N THR A 457 28.30 -37.47 22.02
CA THR A 457 27.77 -38.06 23.26
C THR A 457 26.39 -37.48 23.59
N ALA A 458 25.55 -38.22 24.31
CA ALA A 458 24.22 -37.74 24.71
C ALA A 458 24.26 -36.40 25.48
N PRO A 459 25.19 -36.16 26.43
CA PRO A 459 25.29 -34.85 27.10
C PRO A 459 25.61 -33.68 26.16
N LEU A 460 26.44 -33.90 25.13
CA LEU A 460 26.72 -32.87 24.13
C LEU A 460 25.47 -32.53 23.31
N VAL A 461 24.76 -33.57 22.85
CA VAL A 461 23.52 -33.39 22.08
C VAL A 461 22.45 -32.70 22.91
N GLU A 462 22.30 -33.07 24.19
CA GLU A 462 21.37 -32.43 25.12
C GLU A 462 21.70 -30.95 25.33
N ALA A 463 22.98 -30.59 25.48
CA ALA A 463 23.40 -29.20 25.64
C ALA A 463 23.03 -28.34 24.41
N VAL A 464 23.28 -28.86 23.20
CA VAL A 464 22.89 -28.18 21.94
C VAL A 464 21.36 -28.13 21.82
N LYS A 465 20.65 -29.19 22.17
CA LYS A 465 19.17 -29.24 22.18
C LYS A 465 18.59 -28.11 23.03
N VAL A 466 19.11 -27.91 24.24
CA VAL A 466 18.71 -26.83 25.14
C VAL A 466 19.01 -25.46 24.54
N SER A 467 20.21 -25.24 24.00
CA SER A 467 20.56 -23.94 23.39
C SER A 467 19.70 -23.59 22.16
N VAL A 468 19.40 -24.57 21.31
CA VAL A 468 18.51 -24.37 20.16
C VAL A 468 17.08 -24.09 20.63
N LYS A 469 16.60 -24.81 21.64
CA LYS A 469 15.28 -24.57 22.24
C LYS A 469 15.18 -23.13 22.79
N ASP A 470 16.17 -22.68 23.54
CA ASP A 470 16.23 -21.32 24.10
C ASP A 470 16.24 -20.25 22.99
N LEU A 471 16.95 -20.51 21.89
CA LEU A 471 16.99 -19.60 20.73
C LEU A 471 15.63 -19.51 20.03
N ILE A 472 14.93 -20.65 19.86
CA ILE A 472 13.56 -20.69 19.31
C ILE A 472 12.61 -19.91 20.22
N GLU A 473 12.66 -20.14 21.53
CA GLU A 473 11.79 -19.45 22.51
C GLU A 473 12.04 -17.93 22.52
N THR A 474 13.31 -17.51 22.46
CA THR A 474 13.68 -16.09 22.40
C THR A 474 13.19 -15.44 21.10
N THR A 475 13.32 -16.15 19.96
CA THR A 475 12.85 -15.66 18.66
C THR A 475 11.33 -15.55 18.62
N LYS A 476 10.61 -16.51 19.22
CA LYS A 476 9.15 -16.53 19.35
C LYS A 476 8.61 -15.30 20.07
N ILE A 477 9.24 -14.89 21.17
CA ILE A 477 8.76 -13.74 21.97
C ILE A 477 8.89 -12.43 21.18
N ASN A 478 9.95 -12.30 20.38
CA ASN A 478 10.32 -11.06 19.69
C ASN A 478 9.74 -10.92 18.27
N THR A 479 8.92 -11.87 17.79
CA THR A 479 8.34 -11.81 16.44
C THR A 479 6.83 -11.99 16.46
N LEU A 480 6.11 -10.99 15.92
CA LEU A 480 4.65 -11.05 15.78
C LEU A 480 4.21 -12.17 14.83
N ILE A 481 4.95 -12.40 13.74
CA ILE A 481 4.73 -13.51 12.81
C ILE A 481 6.02 -14.33 12.76
N PRO A 482 6.05 -15.53 13.35
CA PRO A 482 7.24 -16.37 13.38
C PRO A 482 7.62 -16.82 11.97
N GLN A 483 8.90 -17.12 11.79
CA GLN A 483 9.45 -17.68 10.56
C GLN A 483 9.56 -19.19 10.76
N GLY A 484 8.57 -19.95 10.29
CA GLY A 484 8.53 -21.41 10.47
C GLY A 484 7.92 -21.89 11.79
N ALA A 485 8.33 -23.08 12.25
CA ALA A 485 7.76 -23.69 13.45
C ALA A 485 8.27 -22.99 14.72
N ILE A 486 7.41 -22.88 15.73
CA ILE A 486 7.75 -22.21 17.00
C ILE A 486 8.14 -23.17 18.12
N THR A 487 8.27 -24.46 17.81
CA THR A 487 8.68 -25.50 18.76
C THR A 487 9.87 -26.25 18.20
N LEU A 488 10.73 -26.76 19.08
CA LEU A 488 11.84 -27.62 18.68
C LEU A 488 11.34 -28.86 17.91
N ARG A 489 10.17 -29.40 18.30
CA ARG A 489 9.53 -30.52 17.61
C ARG A 489 9.21 -30.18 16.15
N GLY A 490 8.53 -29.07 15.93
CA GLY A 490 8.15 -28.64 14.58
C GLY A 490 9.38 -28.35 13.72
N GLU A 491 10.42 -27.74 14.29
CA GLU A 491 11.68 -27.49 13.58
C GLU A 491 12.44 -28.79 13.22
N LEU A 492 12.47 -29.78 14.11
CA LEU A 492 13.04 -31.10 13.80
C LEU A 492 12.23 -31.80 12.70
N MET A 493 10.89 -31.73 12.76
CA MET A 493 10.03 -32.27 11.71
C MET A 493 10.29 -31.59 10.36
N ARG A 494 10.36 -30.25 10.33
CA ARG A 494 10.69 -29.45 9.14
C ARG A 494 12.00 -29.90 8.52
N VAL A 495 13.08 -29.94 9.29
CA VAL A 495 14.40 -30.36 8.80
C VAL A 495 14.39 -31.80 8.29
N CYS A 496 13.61 -32.69 8.91
CA CYS A 496 13.41 -34.06 8.42
C CYS A 496 12.65 -34.13 7.08
N TYR A 497 11.76 -33.18 6.80
CA TYR A 497 11.05 -33.09 5.53
C TYR A 497 11.90 -32.48 4.43
N GLU A 498 12.63 -31.41 4.72
CA GLU A 498 13.50 -30.73 3.76
C GLU A 498 14.70 -31.60 3.36
N ASN A 499 15.21 -32.43 4.28
CA ASN A 499 16.41 -33.23 4.09
C ASN A 499 16.12 -34.73 4.25
N LYS A 500 15.11 -35.26 3.54
CA LYS A 500 14.64 -36.66 3.66
C LYS A 500 15.77 -37.68 3.57
N ALA A 501 16.72 -37.47 2.66
CA ALA A 501 17.86 -38.36 2.44
C ALA A 501 18.76 -38.48 3.69
N ALA A 502 18.91 -37.40 4.46
CA ALA A 502 19.77 -37.36 5.63
C ALA A 502 19.01 -37.74 6.92
N PHE A 503 17.76 -37.30 7.09
CA PHE A 503 17.11 -37.26 8.40
C PHE A 503 15.75 -37.98 8.49
N SER A 504 15.26 -38.62 7.43
CA SER A 504 13.96 -39.33 7.47
C SER A 504 13.87 -40.39 8.59
N GLY A 505 14.98 -41.03 8.93
CA GLY A 505 15.08 -41.99 10.03
C GLY A 505 14.89 -41.41 11.44
N LEU A 506 14.97 -40.09 11.61
CA LEU A 506 14.79 -39.43 12.91
C LEU A 506 13.32 -39.33 13.33
N LYS A 507 12.40 -39.23 12.36
CA LYS A 507 10.97 -38.93 12.61
C LYS A 507 10.33 -39.78 13.73
N PRO A 508 10.50 -41.12 13.76
CA PRO A 508 9.87 -41.94 14.81
C PRO A 508 10.44 -41.71 16.22
N ALA A 509 11.63 -41.12 16.33
CA ALA A 509 12.35 -40.94 17.60
C ALA A 509 12.29 -39.49 18.12
N ILE A 510 11.69 -38.54 17.39
CA ILE A 510 11.68 -37.11 17.77
C ILE A 510 11.05 -36.90 19.14
N ASP A 511 9.88 -37.49 19.39
CA ASP A 511 9.18 -37.27 20.67
C ASP A 511 9.97 -37.85 21.85
N THR A 512 10.61 -39.00 21.66
CA THR A 512 11.53 -39.59 22.66
C THR A 512 12.76 -38.71 22.88
N PHE A 513 13.37 -38.19 21.80
CA PHE A 513 14.53 -37.31 21.85
C PHE A 513 14.26 -36.00 22.60
N ILE A 514 13.09 -35.40 22.35
CA ILE A 514 12.68 -34.17 23.00
C ILE A 514 12.56 -34.38 24.50
N ALA A 515 11.92 -35.49 24.91
CA ALA A 515 11.76 -35.85 26.32
C ALA A 515 13.12 -36.09 27.01
N ASP A 516 14.00 -36.88 26.39
CA ASP A 516 15.33 -37.20 26.90
C ASP A 516 16.26 -37.68 25.76
N ALA A 517 17.34 -36.93 25.48
CA ALA A 517 18.29 -37.33 24.45
C ALA A 517 19.07 -38.61 24.81
N ALA A 518 19.15 -38.99 26.09
CA ALA A 518 19.77 -40.24 26.51
C ALA A 518 18.86 -41.47 26.27
N ALA A 519 17.56 -41.25 26.03
CA ALA A 519 16.58 -42.32 25.82
C ALA A 519 16.49 -42.81 24.36
N VAL A 520 17.14 -42.13 23.40
CA VAL A 520 17.18 -42.56 22.00
C VAL A 520 18.38 -43.49 21.72
N ASP A 521 18.29 -44.26 20.64
CA ASP A 521 19.38 -45.10 20.16
C ASP A 521 20.65 -44.25 19.92
N THR A 522 21.81 -44.72 20.41
CA THR A 522 23.08 -44.00 20.30
C THR A 522 23.51 -43.76 18.86
N THR A 523 23.05 -44.59 17.92
CA THR A 523 23.27 -44.40 16.48
C THR A 523 22.55 -43.17 15.92
N LEU A 524 21.49 -42.69 16.57
CA LEU A 524 20.71 -41.52 16.17
C LEU A 524 21.25 -40.21 16.74
N LEU A 525 22.13 -40.26 17.75
CA LEU A 525 22.67 -39.05 18.40
C LEU A 525 23.39 -38.12 17.43
N LYS A 526 24.16 -38.68 16.50
CA LYS A 526 24.88 -37.89 15.48
C LYS A 526 23.93 -37.25 14.45
N PRO A 527 23.01 -37.99 13.82
CA PRO A 527 21.97 -37.38 12.98
C PRO A 527 21.13 -36.31 13.69
N PHE A 528 20.79 -36.50 14.97
CA PHE A 528 20.11 -35.46 15.77
C PHE A 528 20.98 -34.21 15.97
N LEU A 529 22.28 -34.38 16.23
CA LEU A 529 23.20 -33.26 16.35
C LEU A 529 23.30 -32.47 15.03
N GLU A 530 23.40 -33.15 13.89
CA GLU A 530 23.41 -32.52 12.56
C GLU A 530 22.10 -31.77 12.27
N ALA A 531 20.95 -32.36 12.62
CA ALA A 531 19.65 -31.70 12.50
C ALA A 531 19.55 -30.45 13.39
N LEU A 532 20.01 -30.52 14.65
CA LEU A 532 20.02 -29.38 15.56
C LEU A 532 20.92 -28.23 15.07
N TYR A 533 22.09 -28.54 14.51
CA TYR A 533 22.94 -27.51 13.90
C TYR A 533 22.34 -26.91 12.64
N THR A 534 21.62 -27.72 11.84
CA THR A 534 20.87 -27.20 10.68
C THR A 534 19.83 -26.17 11.14
N ILE A 535 19.05 -26.49 12.19
CA ILE A 535 18.09 -25.55 12.80
C ILE A 535 18.80 -24.30 13.32
N PHE A 536 19.94 -24.47 13.99
CA PHE A 536 20.72 -23.36 14.53
C PHE A 536 21.22 -22.39 13.46
N ILE A 537 21.75 -22.90 12.34
CA ILE A 537 22.15 -22.09 11.19
C ILE A 537 20.94 -21.36 10.60
N ASP A 538 19.83 -22.07 10.41
CA ASP A 538 18.62 -21.47 9.84
C ASP A 538 18.11 -20.31 10.71
N LEU A 539 18.14 -20.46 12.03
CA LEU A 539 17.77 -19.39 12.96
C LEU A 539 18.73 -18.20 12.87
N LEU A 540 20.04 -18.44 12.82
CA LEU A 540 21.05 -17.38 12.73
C LEU A 540 21.02 -16.62 11.40
N LEU A 541 20.81 -17.34 10.30
CA LEU A 541 20.71 -16.76 8.96
C LEU A 541 19.30 -16.26 8.65
N ASN A 542 18.35 -16.42 9.59
CA ASN A 542 16.96 -16.04 9.40
C ASN A 542 16.34 -16.75 8.17
N LEU A 543 16.65 -18.03 7.97
CA LEU A 543 16.15 -18.90 6.89
C LEU A 543 15.03 -19.84 7.33
N THR A 544 14.72 -19.91 8.63
CA THR A 544 13.71 -20.81 9.20
C THR A 544 12.36 -20.71 8.48
N GLY A 545 11.83 -21.86 8.04
CA GLY A 545 10.54 -21.96 7.34
C GLY A 545 10.49 -21.32 5.95
N LYS A 546 11.60 -20.76 5.45
CA LYS A 546 11.67 -20.21 4.08
C LYS A 546 12.05 -21.32 3.11
N SER A 547 11.63 -21.17 1.86
CA SER A 547 11.90 -22.13 0.79
C SER A 547 12.29 -21.37 -0.48
N LYS A 548 13.28 -21.89 -1.22
CA LYS A 548 13.63 -21.39 -2.56
C LYS A 548 12.56 -21.71 -3.59
N GLU A 549 11.76 -22.74 -3.32
CA GLU A 549 10.76 -23.31 -4.21
C GLU A 549 9.43 -22.54 -4.18
N SER A 550 9.21 -21.71 -3.14
CA SER A 550 8.03 -20.85 -3.04
C SER A 550 8.04 -19.80 -4.15
N LYS A 551 6.99 -19.77 -4.97
CA LYS A 551 6.89 -18.84 -6.11
C LYS A 551 6.11 -17.59 -5.71
N ILE A 552 6.49 -16.46 -6.29
CA ILE A 552 5.69 -15.24 -6.27
C ILE A 552 5.08 -15.00 -7.67
N ILE A 553 3.77 -14.74 -7.72
CA ILE A 553 3.13 -14.17 -8.92
C ILE A 553 2.85 -12.71 -8.61
N ALA A 554 3.59 -11.80 -9.25
CA ALA A 554 3.34 -10.37 -9.14
C ALA A 554 2.41 -9.91 -10.28
N VAL A 555 1.11 -9.80 -10.00
CA VAL A 555 0.10 -9.31 -10.96
C VAL A 555 0.11 -7.80 -11.00
N ALA A 556 0.43 -7.26 -12.17
CA ALA A 556 0.52 -5.83 -12.40
C ALA A 556 -0.05 -5.48 -13.79
N PRO A 557 -0.41 -4.22 -14.08
CA PRO A 557 -1.05 -3.82 -15.33
C PRO A 557 -0.06 -3.84 -16.51
N VAL A 558 0.20 -5.04 -17.03
CA VAL A 558 1.17 -5.29 -18.11
C VAL A 558 0.49 -6.01 -19.28
N VAL A 559 0.76 -5.54 -20.49
CA VAL A 559 0.24 -6.12 -21.74
C VAL A 559 1.37 -6.54 -22.68
N ILE A 560 1.06 -7.46 -23.60
CA ILE A 560 1.97 -7.85 -24.69
C ILE A 560 1.56 -7.10 -25.95
N LYS A 561 2.49 -6.35 -26.54
CA LYS A 561 2.31 -5.68 -27.83
C LYS A 561 2.38 -6.69 -28.99
N ALA A 562 1.94 -6.27 -30.18
CA ALA A 562 1.96 -7.11 -31.38
C ALA A 562 3.38 -7.60 -31.78
N ASP A 563 4.43 -6.89 -31.37
CA ASP A 563 5.84 -7.25 -31.59
C ASP A 563 6.42 -8.18 -30.50
N GLY A 564 5.62 -8.58 -29.52
CA GLY A 564 6.02 -9.45 -28.40
C GLY A 564 6.65 -8.71 -27.22
N THR A 565 6.82 -7.38 -27.29
CA THR A 565 7.33 -6.58 -26.17
C THR A 565 6.27 -6.35 -25.09
N ARG A 566 6.70 -6.08 -23.86
CA ARG A 566 5.80 -5.77 -22.74
C ARG A 566 5.65 -4.27 -22.56
N ASP A 567 4.42 -3.83 -22.27
CA ASP A 567 4.11 -2.44 -21.90
C ASP A 567 3.41 -2.41 -20.56
N THR A 568 3.68 -1.37 -19.77
CA THR A 568 2.85 -1.03 -18.61
C THR A 568 1.65 -0.21 -19.08
N VAL A 569 0.49 -0.46 -18.47
CA VAL A 569 -0.75 0.26 -18.76
C VAL A 569 -1.12 1.09 -17.55
N THR A 570 -1.22 2.41 -17.72
CA THR A 570 -1.74 3.29 -16.68
C THR A 570 -3.22 3.00 -16.44
N LEU A 571 -3.57 2.71 -15.19
CA LEU A 571 -4.95 2.46 -14.78
C LEU A 571 -5.71 3.81 -14.63
N PRO A 572 -6.80 4.06 -15.38
CA PRO A 572 -7.45 5.37 -15.36
C PRO A 572 -8.13 5.70 -14.00
N GLY A 573 -8.53 4.70 -13.23
CA GLY A 573 -9.01 4.86 -11.84
C GLY A 573 -7.89 5.20 -10.86
N GLY A 574 -6.63 4.96 -11.22
CA GLY A 574 -5.43 5.30 -10.44
C GLY A 574 -5.15 6.80 -10.33
N TYR A 575 -5.78 7.65 -11.14
CA TYR A 575 -5.67 9.11 -10.99
C TYR A 575 -6.22 9.59 -9.64
N LEU A 576 -5.82 10.80 -9.21
CA LEU A 576 -6.20 11.39 -7.91
C LEU A 576 -5.74 10.50 -6.73
N SER A 577 -4.50 10.02 -6.74
CA SER A 577 -3.98 9.08 -5.72
C SER A 577 -4.89 7.84 -5.56
N GLY A 578 -5.45 7.36 -6.68
CA GLY A 578 -6.38 6.26 -6.71
C GLY A 578 -7.78 6.59 -6.22
N PHE A 579 -8.31 7.81 -6.34
CA PHE A 579 -9.74 8.09 -6.07
C PHE A 579 -10.59 8.22 -7.34
N ALA A 580 -9.97 8.35 -8.51
CA ALA A 580 -10.71 8.60 -9.74
C ALA A 580 -11.64 7.44 -10.15
N GLY A 581 -11.33 6.20 -9.74
CA GLY A 581 -12.20 5.04 -9.95
C GLY A 581 -13.57 5.15 -9.26
N PHE A 582 -13.71 5.97 -8.21
CA PHE A 582 -15.03 6.21 -7.60
C PHE A 582 -15.90 7.19 -8.39
N MET A 583 -15.33 7.92 -9.35
CA MET A 583 -16.03 8.95 -10.13
C MET A 583 -16.81 8.38 -11.32
N SER A 584 -16.44 7.19 -11.80
CA SER A 584 -17.02 6.57 -12.99
C SER A 584 -16.90 5.05 -12.92
N ARG A 585 -17.91 4.33 -13.41
CA ARG A 585 -17.84 2.86 -13.56
C ARG A 585 -17.01 2.43 -14.77
N THR A 586 -16.84 3.32 -15.75
CA THR A 586 -16.11 3.05 -16.99
C THR A 586 -14.68 2.57 -16.77
N PRO A 587 -13.82 3.27 -15.98
CA PRO A 587 -12.49 2.77 -15.65
C PRO A 587 -12.55 1.44 -14.89
N ASN A 588 -13.48 1.30 -13.94
CA ASN A 588 -13.59 0.11 -13.10
C ASN A 588 -13.83 -1.18 -13.91
N TYR A 589 -14.66 -1.13 -14.94
CA TYR A 589 -14.87 -2.27 -15.85
C TYR A 589 -13.61 -2.61 -16.66
N PHE A 590 -12.96 -1.60 -17.23
CA PHE A 590 -11.71 -1.79 -17.97
C PHE A 590 -10.61 -2.39 -17.11
N GLU A 591 -10.42 -1.86 -15.91
CA GLU A 591 -9.40 -2.31 -14.96
C GLU A 591 -9.65 -3.75 -14.50
N ALA A 592 -10.90 -4.12 -14.26
CA ALA A 592 -11.26 -5.50 -13.92
C ALA A 592 -10.95 -6.47 -15.06
N ASP A 593 -11.21 -6.08 -16.32
CA ASP A 593 -10.92 -6.93 -17.48
C ASP A 593 -9.41 -7.01 -17.77
N LEU A 594 -8.68 -5.89 -17.63
CA LEU A 594 -7.23 -5.86 -17.72
C LEU A 594 -6.60 -6.74 -16.63
N ALA A 595 -7.10 -6.68 -15.40
CA ALA A 595 -6.61 -7.51 -14.30
C ALA A 595 -6.74 -9.01 -14.57
N LYS A 596 -7.89 -9.44 -15.15
CA LYS A 596 -8.08 -10.84 -15.54
C LYS A 596 -7.07 -11.27 -16.61
N TYR A 597 -6.86 -10.42 -17.62
CA TYR A 597 -5.85 -10.65 -18.65
C TYR A 597 -4.44 -10.76 -18.04
N CYS A 598 -4.05 -9.84 -17.16
CA CYS A 598 -2.74 -9.82 -16.53
C CYS A 598 -2.49 -11.05 -15.64
N ALA A 599 -3.51 -11.47 -14.87
CA ALA A 599 -3.42 -12.68 -14.05
C ALA A 599 -3.14 -13.93 -14.91
N GLN A 600 -3.89 -14.11 -16.01
CA GLN A 600 -3.66 -15.22 -16.94
C GLN A 600 -2.29 -15.15 -17.63
N LEU A 601 -1.87 -13.96 -18.06
CA LEU A 601 -0.57 -13.72 -18.67
C LEU A 601 0.56 -14.17 -17.75
N LEU A 602 0.54 -13.72 -16.49
CA LEU A 602 1.63 -14.01 -15.56
C LEU A 602 1.62 -15.45 -15.06
N MET A 603 0.44 -16.05 -14.83
CA MET A 603 0.35 -17.47 -14.52
C MET A 603 0.92 -18.34 -15.66
N ARG A 604 0.67 -17.97 -16.93
CA ARG A 604 1.27 -18.65 -18.08
C ARG A 604 2.79 -18.48 -18.10
N ASP A 605 3.28 -17.26 -17.95
CA ASP A 605 4.72 -16.95 -18.05
C ASP A 605 5.53 -17.58 -16.90
N LEU A 606 4.90 -17.85 -15.75
CA LEU A 606 5.48 -18.58 -14.61
C LEU A 606 5.29 -20.10 -14.69
N GLY A 607 4.78 -20.61 -15.81
CA GLY A 607 4.60 -22.04 -16.06
C GLY A 607 3.50 -22.70 -15.24
N MET A 608 2.57 -21.93 -14.66
CA MET A 608 1.39 -22.46 -13.95
C MET A 608 0.26 -22.81 -14.90
N LEU A 609 0.26 -22.25 -16.10
CA LEU A 609 -0.59 -22.66 -17.22
C LEU A 609 0.27 -23.32 -18.30
N LYS A 610 -0.35 -24.07 -19.20
CA LYS A 610 0.36 -24.67 -20.33
C LYS A 610 1.01 -23.59 -21.19
N ALA A 611 2.19 -23.87 -21.75
CA ALA A 611 2.91 -22.93 -22.60
C ALA A 611 2.10 -22.45 -23.82
N ASN A 612 1.18 -23.28 -24.32
CA ASN A 612 0.27 -22.96 -25.42
C ASN A 612 -1.09 -22.40 -24.96
N HIS A 613 -1.23 -21.99 -23.70
CA HIS A 613 -2.42 -21.32 -23.20
C HIS A 613 -2.67 -20.04 -24.01
N VAL A 614 -3.86 -19.95 -24.59
CA VAL A 614 -4.28 -18.80 -25.41
C VAL A 614 -4.84 -17.75 -24.48
N LEU A 615 -4.21 -16.58 -24.44
CA LEU A 615 -4.72 -15.45 -23.67
C LEU A 615 -5.97 -14.86 -24.34
N PRO A 616 -6.94 -14.35 -23.56
CA PRO A 616 -8.04 -13.59 -24.12
C PRO A 616 -7.50 -12.33 -24.84
N PRO A 617 -8.22 -11.82 -25.85
CA PRO A 617 -7.79 -10.62 -26.55
C PRO A 617 -7.81 -9.41 -25.61
N TYR A 618 -6.67 -8.72 -25.49
CA TYR A 618 -6.59 -7.45 -24.77
C TYR A 618 -7.44 -6.39 -25.50
N GLN A 619 -8.31 -5.72 -24.75
CA GLN A 619 -9.10 -4.59 -25.24
C GLN A 619 -8.46 -3.30 -24.73
N PRO A 620 -7.86 -2.46 -25.61
CA PRO A 620 -7.26 -1.21 -25.19
C PRO A 620 -8.33 -0.20 -24.75
N TRP A 621 -7.91 0.71 -23.86
CA TRP A 621 -8.74 1.84 -23.46
C TRP A 621 -9.06 2.73 -24.67
N SER A 622 -10.34 2.92 -24.96
CA SER A 622 -10.82 3.62 -26.17
C SER A 622 -11.10 5.10 -25.94
N ASP A 623 -11.04 5.90 -27.01
CA ASP A 623 -11.42 7.33 -26.96
C ASP A 623 -12.85 7.54 -26.48
N ALA A 624 -13.77 6.60 -26.79
CA ALA A 624 -15.14 6.65 -26.32
C ALA A 624 -15.24 6.44 -24.80
N GLN A 625 -14.50 5.47 -24.26
CA GLN A 625 -14.41 5.26 -22.82
C GLN A 625 -13.76 6.46 -22.13
N GLN A 626 -12.70 7.01 -22.74
CA GLN A 626 -12.04 8.20 -22.23
C GLN A 626 -13.00 9.39 -22.15
N LYS A 627 -13.74 9.65 -23.23
CA LYS A 627 -14.72 10.75 -23.25
C LYS A 627 -15.79 10.57 -22.18
N THR A 628 -16.38 9.37 -22.07
CA THR A 628 -17.38 9.08 -21.04
C THR A 628 -16.82 9.30 -19.63
N PHE A 629 -15.60 8.80 -19.37
CA PHE A 629 -14.94 9.01 -18.09
C PHE A 629 -14.71 10.49 -17.79
N SER A 630 -14.24 11.27 -18.78
CA SER A 630 -14.04 12.71 -18.60
C SER A 630 -15.33 13.48 -18.32
N ASP A 631 -16.41 13.15 -19.02
CA ASP A 631 -17.73 13.76 -18.82
C ASP A 631 -18.26 13.45 -17.41
N GLU A 632 -18.17 12.18 -16.97
CA GLU A 632 -18.62 11.75 -15.63
C GLU A 632 -17.75 12.33 -14.51
N TYR A 633 -16.42 12.27 -14.66
CA TYR A 633 -15.47 12.82 -13.70
C TYR A 633 -15.70 14.31 -13.45
N GLY A 634 -15.83 15.11 -14.51
CA GLY A 634 -16.09 16.54 -14.39
C GLY A 634 -17.39 16.84 -13.66
N ALA A 635 -18.45 16.06 -13.94
CA ALA A 635 -19.73 16.21 -13.25
C ALA A 635 -19.63 15.90 -11.75
N LYS A 636 -18.86 14.87 -11.37
CA LYS A 636 -18.70 14.46 -9.97
C LYS A 636 -17.76 15.35 -9.17
N LEU A 637 -16.75 15.94 -9.82
CA LEU A 637 -15.83 16.89 -9.20
C LEU A 637 -16.57 18.09 -8.58
N ILE A 638 -17.65 18.53 -9.22
CA ILE A 638 -18.52 19.61 -8.71
C ILE A 638 -19.09 19.25 -7.33
N ASN A 639 -19.54 18.01 -7.14
CA ASN A 639 -20.11 17.54 -5.88
C ASN A 639 -19.03 17.47 -4.78
N LEU A 640 -17.83 17.00 -5.13
CA LEU A 640 -16.70 16.97 -4.21
C LEU A 640 -16.27 18.38 -3.79
N ASN A 641 -16.21 19.31 -4.75
CA ASN A 641 -15.91 20.72 -4.49
C ASN A 641 -16.96 21.39 -3.58
N ALA A 642 -18.24 21.07 -3.75
CA ALA A 642 -19.31 21.54 -2.87
C ALA A 642 -19.17 20.97 -1.44
N ARG A 643 -18.73 19.71 -1.30
CA ARG A 643 -18.44 19.11 0.01
C ARG A 643 -17.27 19.81 0.71
N ILE A 644 -16.19 20.11 -0.02
CA ILE A 644 -15.05 20.87 0.50
C ILE A 644 -15.52 22.24 1.01
N ASP A 645 -16.33 22.96 0.23
CA ASP A 645 -16.91 24.24 0.67
C ASP A 645 -17.71 24.11 1.96
N ASN A 646 -18.57 23.10 2.06
CA ASN A 646 -19.39 22.87 3.24
C ASN A 646 -18.52 22.60 4.50
N LEU A 647 -17.46 21.80 4.38
CA LEU A 647 -16.52 21.54 5.47
C LEU A 647 -15.90 22.84 6.00
N PHE A 648 -15.42 23.70 5.10
CA PHE A 648 -14.79 24.97 5.49
C PHE A 648 -15.80 25.98 6.02
N ALA A 649 -17.02 26.02 5.48
CA ALA A 649 -18.09 26.91 5.96
C ALA A 649 -18.53 26.57 7.39
N ASN A 650 -18.50 25.28 7.76
CA ASN A 650 -18.91 24.81 9.08
C ASN A 650 -17.75 24.71 10.09
N ALA A 651 -16.50 24.88 9.64
CA ALA A 651 -15.33 24.82 10.51
C ALA A 651 -15.26 26.03 11.45
N LYS A 652 -15.27 25.78 12.76
CA LYS A 652 -15.09 26.81 13.80
C LYS A 652 -13.61 27.10 14.08
N PHE A 653 -12.81 27.36 13.04
CA PHE A 653 -11.42 27.86 13.19
C PHE A 653 -11.35 29.26 13.85
N ILE A 654 -12.52 29.87 14.04
CA ILE A 654 -12.83 31.23 14.49
C ILE A 654 -12.27 31.56 15.89
N ASP A 655 -11.98 30.56 16.74
CA ASP A 655 -11.57 30.82 18.14
C ASP A 655 -10.05 30.80 18.40
N ILE A 656 -9.20 30.49 17.40
CA ILE A 656 -7.74 30.36 17.61
C ILE A 656 -6.99 31.66 17.25
N PHE A 657 -7.48 32.44 16.28
CA PHE A 657 -6.87 33.73 15.89
C PHE A 657 -7.95 34.74 15.48
N PRO A 658 -8.34 35.68 16.34
CA PRO A 658 -9.37 36.68 16.01
C PRO A 658 -8.88 37.63 14.90
N GLY A 659 -9.60 37.71 13.77
CA GLY A 659 -9.38 38.66 12.68
C GLY A 659 -8.80 38.07 11.38
N ILE A 660 -8.68 36.74 11.24
CA ILE A 660 -8.15 36.02 10.06
C ILE A 660 -9.26 35.17 9.38
N ASP A 661 -10.51 35.47 9.70
CA ASP A 661 -11.54 34.45 9.96
C ASP A 661 -12.18 33.82 8.71
N GLN A 662 -12.50 34.62 7.67
CA GLN A 662 -13.01 34.10 6.39
C GLN A 662 -11.94 33.95 5.32
N VAL A 663 -10.87 34.75 5.40
CA VAL A 663 -9.86 34.83 4.34
C VAL A 663 -8.97 33.60 4.36
N ALA A 664 -8.53 33.13 5.53
CA ALA A 664 -7.76 31.89 5.62
C ALA A 664 -8.58 30.68 5.19
N LEU A 665 -9.81 30.51 5.69
CA LEU A 665 -10.70 29.39 5.29
C LEU A 665 -11.01 29.39 3.79
N ASN A 666 -11.29 30.56 3.20
CA ASN A 666 -11.46 30.68 1.74
C ASN A 666 -10.17 30.40 0.96
N THR A 667 -9.01 30.71 1.54
CA THR A 667 -7.70 30.42 0.94
C THR A 667 -7.39 28.92 1.01
N PHE A 668 -7.65 28.26 2.14
CA PHE A 668 -7.56 26.81 2.29
C PHE A 668 -8.53 26.07 1.37
N SER A 669 -9.81 26.46 1.34
CA SER A 669 -10.79 25.88 0.41
C SER A 669 -10.31 26.03 -1.04
N LYS A 670 -9.81 27.22 -1.43
CA LYS A 670 -9.21 27.41 -2.76
C LYS A 670 -7.96 26.57 -2.99
N ILE A 671 -7.14 26.30 -1.99
CA ILE A 671 -5.94 25.44 -2.14
C ILE A 671 -6.34 23.98 -2.32
N VAL A 672 -7.27 23.47 -1.52
CA VAL A 672 -7.79 22.10 -1.66
C VAL A 672 -8.51 21.96 -2.99
N LYS A 673 -9.33 22.94 -3.38
CA LYS A 673 -9.97 22.99 -4.70
C LYS A 673 -8.98 23.12 -5.83
N ASN A 674 -7.96 23.97 -5.73
CA ASN A 674 -6.93 24.06 -6.76
C ASN A 674 -6.11 22.77 -6.84
N ALA A 675 -5.92 22.04 -5.74
CA ALA A 675 -5.30 20.72 -5.79
C ALA A 675 -6.22 19.68 -6.45
N VAL A 676 -7.53 19.77 -6.24
CA VAL A 676 -8.55 18.92 -6.88
C VAL A 676 -8.78 19.30 -8.36
N ASP A 677 -8.71 20.59 -8.70
CA ASP A 677 -8.94 21.19 -10.01
C ASP A 677 -7.68 21.14 -10.89
N ALA A 678 -6.48 21.23 -10.31
CA ALA A 678 -5.20 20.98 -11.02
C ALA A 678 -5.00 19.50 -11.37
N ILE A 679 -5.89 18.63 -10.85
CA ILE A 679 -6.05 17.24 -11.28
C ILE A 679 -7.19 17.22 -12.30
N GLN A 680 -7.03 18.01 -13.38
CA GLN A 680 -7.76 17.73 -14.60
C GLN A 680 -7.21 16.42 -15.18
N LEU A 681 -8.11 15.58 -15.68
CA LEU A 681 -7.80 14.32 -16.38
C LEU A 681 -6.68 14.44 -17.44
N TYR A 682 -6.44 15.67 -17.92
CA TYR A 682 -5.43 16.00 -18.91
C TYR A 682 -4.95 17.46 -18.79
N ASP A 683 -4.38 17.86 -17.66
CA ASP A 683 -3.39 18.93 -17.80
C ASP A 683 -2.10 18.30 -18.31
N ASP A 684 -1.70 18.75 -19.50
CA ASP A 684 -0.40 18.44 -20.08
C ASP A 684 0.66 18.60 -19.00
N PRO A 685 1.46 17.55 -18.71
CA PRO A 685 2.38 17.65 -17.62
C PRO A 685 3.26 18.86 -17.87
N TYR A 686 3.26 19.75 -16.88
CA TYR A 686 3.89 21.03 -17.02
C TYR A 686 4.81 21.30 -15.84
N TYR A 687 5.87 22.02 -16.13
CA TYR A 687 6.73 22.56 -15.10
C TYR A 687 6.38 24.03 -14.89
N SER A 688 6.02 24.40 -13.65
CA SER A 688 5.94 25.82 -13.29
C SER A 688 7.33 26.37 -12.96
N PHE A 689 7.68 27.54 -13.48
CA PHE A 689 8.94 28.21 -13.18
C PHE A 689 8.74 29.70 -12.94
N VAL A 690 9.49 30.22 -11.97
CA VAL A 690 9.57 31.66 -11.71
C VAL A 690 10.71 32.25 -12.53
N PHE A 691 10.40 33.32 -13.27
CA PHE A 691 11.32 34.10 -14.06
C PHE A 691 11.52 35.48 -13.44
N MET A 692 12.77 35.91 -13.35
CA MET A 692 13.16 37.21 -12.81
C MET A 692 14.09 37.93 -13.79
N VAL A 693 13.72 39.15 -14.17
CA VAL A 693 14.53 40.01 -15.05
C VAL A 693 14.93 41.27 -14.27
N PRO A 694 16.21 41.45 -13.92
CA PRO A 694 16.66 42.64 -13.21
C PRO A 694 16.54 43.88 -14.11
N VAL A 695 16.03 44.98 -13.55
CA VAL A 695 15.87 46.27 -14.25
C VAL A 695 16.39 47.43 -13.41
N THR A 696 16.70 48.55 -14.05
CA THR A 696 17.30 49.72 -13.39
C THR A 696 16.26 50.67 -12.78
N GLU A 697 15.04 50.67 -13.29
CA GLU A 697 13.99 51.62 -12.94
C GLU A 697 12.59 50.99 -13.00
N LYS A 698 11.60 51.67 -12.42
CA LYS A 698 10.23 51.17 -12.29
C LYS A 698 9.37 51.28 -13.56
N SER A 699 9.85 51.99 -14.57
CA SER A 699 9.15 52.21 -15.84
C SER A 699 9.09 50.96 -16.72
N PHE A 700 9.83 49.91 -16.39
CA PHE A 700 9.79 48.64 -17.11
C PHE A 700 8.61 47.79 -16.65
N GLU A 701 8.00 47.10 -17.62
CA GLU A 701 6.87 46.20 -17.41
C GLU A 701 7.00 44.95 -18.30
N ILE A 702 6.41 43.83 -17.87
CA ILE A 702 6.21 42.65 -18.72
C ILE A 702 4.86 42.78 -19.40
N ASP A 703 4.83 42.68 -20.72
CA ASP A 703 3.61 42.72 -21.54
C ASP A 703 2.91 41.36 -21.54
N GLY A 704 1.61 41.38 -21.20
CA GLY A 704 0.78 40.18 -21.14
C GLY A 704 -0.20 40.04 -22.31
N SER A 705 -0.73 38.84 -22.51
CA SER A 705 -1.61 38.51 -23.64
C SER A 705 -3.09 38.95 -23.51
N GLY A 706 -3.45 39.86 -22.58
CA GLY A 706 -4.84 40.26 -22.32
C GLY A 706 -5.05 41.68 -21.77
N ASN A 707 -6.30 42.07 -21.48
CA ASN A 707 -6.55 43.37 -20.83
C ASN A 707 -6.11 43.31 -19.36
N PHE A 708 -5.33 44.29 -18.91
CA PHE A 708 -4.77 44.36 -17.54
C PHE A 708 -3.83 43.20 -17.19
N SER A 709 -3.10 42.69 -18.19
CA SER A 709 -2.19 41.57 -17.98
C SER A 709 -0.76 41.95 -17.65
N ASP A 710 -0.44 43.24 -17.62
CA ASP A 710 0.95 43.69 -17.50
C ASP A 710 1.43 43.63 -16.04
N SER A 711 2.74 43.45 -15.89
CA SER A 711 3.38 43.34 -14.57
C SER A 711 4.60 44.24 -14.46
N GLY A 712 4.50 45.27 -13.61
CA GLY A 712 5.56 46.25 -13.38
C GLY A 712 6.69 45.78 -12.48
N ALA A 713 7.78 46.55 -12.45
CA ALA A 713 8.96 46.20 -11.66
C ALA A 713 8.74 46.33 -10.15
N ILE A 714 9.17 45.30 -9.40
CA ILE A 714 9.09 45.23 -7.94
C ILE A 714 10.49 45.20 -7.30
N LYS A 715 10.58 45.60 -6.03
CA LYS A 715 11.85 45.63 -5.29
C LYS A 715 12.03 44.36 -4.45
N ILE A 716 13.08 43.58 -4.73
CA ILE A 716 13.48 42.38 -3.98
C ILE A 716 14.93 42.56 -3.53
N ASP A 717 15.18 42.42 -2.23
CA ASP A 717 16.52 42.55 -1.62
C ASP A 717 17.30 43.80 -2.08
N GLY A 718 16.59 44.92 -2.26
CA GLY A 718 17.19 46.20 -2.65
C GLY A 718 17.26 46.47 -4.16
N SER A 719 17.07 45.46 -5.01
CA SER A 719 17.15 45.58 -6.48
C SER A 719 15.76 45.49 -7.13
N LEU A 720 15.58 46.09 -8.31
CA LEU A 720 14.32 46.03 -9.05
C LEU A 720 14.32 44.83 -10.02
N PHE A 721 13.21 44.11 -10.05
CA PHE A 721 12.99 42.96 -10.92
C PHE A 721 11.60 43.01 -11.53
N LEU A 722 11.51 42.61 -12.79
CA LEU A 722 10.28 42.10 -13.38
C LEU A 722 10.18 40.62 -13.04
N VAL A 723 9.01 40.15 -12.61
CA VAL A 723 8.82 38.76 -12.17
C VAL A 723 7.56 38.16 -12.78
N THR A 724 7.67 36.94 -13.27
CA THR A 724 6.52 36.17 -13.77
C THR A 724 6.64 34.69 -13.45
N GLU A 725 5.51 33.99 -13.41
CA GLU A 725 5.41 32.54 -13.37
C GLU A 725 4.89 32.04 -14.72
N LEU A 726 5.62 31.12 -15.34
CA LEU A 726 5.26 30.50 -16.61
C LEU A 726 5.27 28.98 -16.50
N TYR A 727 4.50 28.34 -17.37
CA TYR A 727 4.30 26.90 -17.40
C TYR A 727 4.92 26.34 -18.67
N TYR A 728 5.79 25.34 -18.54
CA TYR A 728 6.33 24.62 -19.68
C TYR A 728 5.61 23.30 -19.85
N HIS A 729 4.78 23.17 -20.88
CA HIS A 729 4.10 21.93 -21.21
C HIS A 729 5.01 21.06 -22.07
N TYR A 730 5.15 19.78 -21.71
CA TYR A 730 5.93 18.81 -22.47
C TYR A 730 5.07 17.60 -22.85
N ARG A 731 4.72 17.50 -24.13
CA ARG A 731 4.15 16.28 -24.72
C ARG A 731 5.17 15.61 -25.63
N ALA A 732 4.94 14.34 -25.95
CA ALA A 732 5.71 13.61 -26.95
C ALA A 732 5.68 14.27 -28.35
N ASP A 733 4.61 15.03 -28.66
CA ASP A 733 4.37 15.67 -29.96
C ASP A 733 4.54 17.20 -29.98
N LYS A 734 4.55 17.86 -28.80
CA LYS A 734 4.64 19.32 -28.71
C LYS A 734 5.22 19.79 -27.37
N MET A 735 6.16 20.72 -27.42
CA MET A 735 6.70 21.38 -26.24
C MET A 735 6.55 22.90 -26.37
N TYR A 736 5.97 23.56 -25.37
CA TYR A 736 5.74 25.01 -25.44
C TYR A 736 5.62 25.66 -24.07
N TRP A 737 5.89 26.97 -24.06
CA TRP A 737 5.65 27.83 -22.89
C TRP A 737 4.24 28.41 -22.94
N ALA A 738 3.58 28.37 -21.78
CA ALA A 738 2.28 28.95 -21.52
C ALA A 738 2.35 29.86 -20.29
N GLY A 739 1.31 30.66 -20.11
CA GLY A 739 1.22 31.66 -19.05
C GLY A 739 0.92 33.03 -19.61
N VAL A 740 0.50 33.94 -18.73
CA VAL A 740 -0.02 35.27 -19.11
C VAL A 740 1.01 36.09 -19.91
N HIS A 741 2.30 35.92 -19.59
CA HIS A 741 3.40 36.65 -20.21
C HIS A 741 4.26 35.79 -21.18
N ALA A 742 3.82 34.58 -21.52
CA ALA A 742 4.48 33.78 -22.56
C ALA A 742 3.88 34.12 -23.93
N GLN A 743 4.67 34.71 -24.83
CA GLN A 743 4.25 35.08 -26.18
C GLN A 743 5.21 34.43 -27.19
N ASP A 744 4.74 33.45 -27.95
CA ASP A 744 5.52 32.75 -29.00
C ASP A 744 6.89 32.22 -28.52
N GLY A 745 6.96 31.72 -27.27
CA GLY A 745 8.22 31.25 -26.67
C GLY A 745 9.14 32.36 -26.17
N GLN A 746 8.62 33.58 -26.02
CA GLN A 746 9.36 34.76 -25.54
C GLN A 746 8.60 35.46 -24.40
N ILE A 747 9.33 36.28 -23.64
CA ILE A 747 8.77 37.31 -22.74
C ILE A 747 8.96 38.67 -23.43
N VAL A 748 7.90 39.46 -23.54
CA VAL A 748 7.95 40.82 -24.10
C VAL A 748 8.10 41.82 -22.97
N ILE A 749 9.11 42.69 -23.07
CA ILE A 749 9.38 43.75 -22.09
C ILE A 749 9.04 45.09 -22.71
N GLU A 750 8.28 45.89 -21.98
CA GLU A 750 7.93 47.26 -22.33
C GLU A 750 8.59 48.25 -21.36
N ARG A 751 8.72 49.49 -21.82
CA ARG A 751 9.21 50.59 -20.99
C ARG A 751 8.30 51.79 -21.22
N ASN A 752 7.60 52.18 -20.17
CA ASN A 752 6.64 53.29 -20.18
C ASN A 752 7.34 54.59 -20.59
N GLY A 753 6.72 55.32 -21.51
CA GLY A 753 7.19 56.63 -21.94
C GLY A 753 6.96 57.71 -20.87
N PHE A 754 7.73 58.80 -20.91
CA PHE A 754 7.45 59.98 -20.09
C PHE A 754 6.13 60.63 -20.54
N ALA A 755 5.07 60.48 -19.74
CA ALA A 755 3.77 61.18 -19.65
C ALA A 755 2.93 61.47 -20.93
N PHE A 756 3.50 61.42 -22.13
CA PHE A 756 2.86 61.82 -23.40
C PHE A 756 3.30 60.96 -24.61
N LEU A 757 4.17 59.96 -24.41
CA LEU A 757 4.66 59.05 -25.45
C LEU A 757 4.04 57.66 -25.26
N PRO A 758 3.60 56.98 -26.34
CA PRO A 758 3.04 55.63 -26.24
C PRO A 758 4.09 54.64 -25.75
N ASP A 759 3.62 53.58 -25.08
CA ASP A 759 4.46 52.49 -24.59
C ASP A 759 5.31 51.93 -25.73
N ARG A 760 6.61 51.77 -25.45
CA ARG A 760 7.56 51.25 -26.42
C ARG A 760 7.94 49.85 -26.02
N LYS A 761 7.70 48.91 -26.95
CA LYS A 761 8.31 47.58 -26.91
C LYS A 761 9.82 47.75 -26.78
N PHE A 762 10.33 47.43 -25.60
CA PHE A 762 11.73 47.63 -25.28
C PHE A 762 12.54 46.48 -25.83
N CYS A 763 12.29 45.25 -25.41
CA CYS A 763 12.96 44.08 -25.99
C CYS A 763 12.08 42.83 -25.87
N ARG A 764 12.53 41.73 -26.48
CA ARG A 764 11.97 40.40 -26.27
C ARG A 764 13.04 39.47 -25.73
N ILE A 765 12.68 38.54 -24.84
CA ILE A 765 13.62 37.59 -24.25
C ILE A 765 13.16 36.18 -24.61
N ASP A 766 13.98 35.41 -25.32
CA ASP A 766 13.70 34.00 -25.61
C ASP A 766 13.66 33.20 -24.32
N LEU A 767 12.65 32.34 -24.17
CA LEU A 767 12.50 31.46 -23.02
C LEU A 767 13.49 30.27 -23.07
N PRO A 768 13.84 29.67 -21.92
CA PRO A 768 14.77 28.55 -21.87
C PRO A 768 14.32 27.33 -22.69
N ALA A 769 15.30 26.62 -23.26
CA ALA A 769 15.09 25.35 -23.96
C ALA A 769 14.95 24.16 -22.97
N PHE A 770 14.36 23.06 -23.44
CA PHE A 770 14.04 21.86 -22.66
C PHE A 770 15.21 21.32 -21.82
N GLU A 771 16.41 21.27 -22.39
CA GLU A 771 17.63 20.77 -21.72
C GLU A 771 17.96 21.55 -20.43
N MET A 772 17.70 22.86 -20.43
CA MET A 772 17.89 23.72 -19.26
C MET A 772 16.80 23.46 -18.21
N LEU A 773 15.60 23.09 -18.65
CA LEU A 773 14.47 22.76 -17.79
C LEU A 773 14.65 21.42 -17.08
N GLN A 774 15.21 20.42 -17.77
CA GLN A 774 15.56 19.14 -17.15
C GLN A 774 16.48 19.34 -15.95
N LYS A 775 17.51 20.19 -16.08
CA LYS A 775 18.42 20.53 -14.97
C LYS A 775 17.72 21.32 -13.87
N ALA A 776 16.85 22.27 -14.23
CA ALA A 776 16.07 23.04 -13.27
C ALA A 776 15.10 22.14 -12.48
N ASN A 777 14.57 21.08 -13.10
CA ASN A 777 13.63 20.17 -12.47
C ASN A 777 14.25 19.33 -11.33
N LEU A 778 15.57 19.14 -11.35
CA LEU A 778 16.34 18.48 -10.29
C LEU A 778 16.62 19.40 -9.09
N MET A 779 16.10 20.63 -9.07
CA MET A 779 16.31 21.60 -8.00
C MET A 779 15.06 21.74 -7.12
N PRO A 780 15.22 22.05 -5.82
CA PRO A 780 14.09 22.15 -4.87
C PRO A 780 13.12 23.29 -5.17
N SER A 781 13.59 24.42 -5.73
CA SER A 781 12.76 25.57 -6.10
C SER A 781 13.45 26.40 -7.21
N PRO A 782 13.56 25.90 -8.44
CA PRO A 782 14.28 26.58 -9.52
C PRO A 782 13.71 27.97 -9.82
N VAL A 783 14.59 28.98 -9.84
CA VAL A 783 14.29 30.34 -10.27
C VAL A 783 15.20 30.70 -11.42
N PHE A 784 14.61 31.08 -12.55
CA PHE A 784 15.32 31.60 -13.71
C PHE A 784 15.56 33.09 -13.52
N THR A 785 16.82 33.51 -13.55
CA THR A 785 17.21 34.92 -13.48
C THR A 785 17.96 35.31 -14.74
N TYR A 786 17.48 36.32 -15.45
CA TYR A 786 18.16 36.87 -16.62
C TYR A 786 19.25 37.86 -16.20
N ARG A 787 20.14 38.23 -17.13
CA ARG A 787 21.03 39.38 -16.92
C ARG A 787 20.22 40.68 -16.80
N GLN A 788 20.77 41.66 -16.10
CA GLN A 788 20.16 42.99 -16.02
C GLN A 788 20.01 43.61 -17.42
N LEU A 789 18.85 44.20 -17.69
CA LEU A 789 18.58 44.90 -18.93
C LEU A 789 19.33 46.24 -18.98
N ILE A 790 19.84 46.58 -20.16
CA ILE A 790 20.57 47.83 -20.44
C ILE A 790 19.93 48.54 -21.63
N ASP A 791 20.09 49.85 -21.75
CA ASP A 791 19.46 50.65 -22.82
C ASP A 791 19.78 50.14 -24.25
N ALA A 792 20.95 49.52 -24.44
CA ALA A 792 21.36 48.93 -25.72
C ALA A 792 20.52 47.71 -26.15
N ASP A 793 19.72 47.14 -25.26
CA ASP A 793 18.81 46.03 -25.55
C ASP A 793 17.55 46.48 -26.30
N ALA A 794 17.30 47.78 -26.37
CA ALA A 794 16.12 48.34 -27.02
C ALA A 794 15.99 47.91 -28.49
N GLY A 795 14.83 47.41 -28.88
CA GLY A 795 14.50 46.91 -30.22
C GLY A 795 15.08 45.53 -30.56
N THR A 796 15.69 44.83 -29.61
CA THR A 796 16.37 43.54 -29.86
C THR A 796 15.58 42.33 -29.34
N VAL A 797 15.91 41.16 -29.88
CA VAL A 797 15.54 39.85 -29.32
C VAL A 797 16.76 39.30 -28.59
N LEU A 798 16.61 39.12 -27.28
CA LEU A 798 17.65 38.66 -26.38
C LEU A 798 17.61 37.13 -26.28
N PRO A 799 18.74 36.43 -26.44
CA PRO A 799 18.77 34.98 -26.57
C PRO A 799 18.64 34.25 -25.22
N ALA A 800 18.05 33.05 -25.25
CA ALA A 800 17.78 32.24 -24.05
C ALA A 800 19.03 31.92 -23.20
N LYS A 801 20.23 31.94 -23.79
CA LYS A 801 21.50 31.74 -23.08
C LYS A 801 21.80 32.78 -21.99
N GLY A 802 21.06 33.89 -21.95
CA GLY A 802 21.17 34.88 -20.89
C GLY A 802 20.49 34.48 -19.57
N TRP A 803 19.70 33.40 -19.58
CA TRP A 803 19.09 32.85 -18.37
C TRP A 803 20.11 32.07 -17.53
N THR A 804 20.05 32.29 -16.22
CA THR A 804 20.77 31.50 -15.21
C THR A 804 19.77 30.88 -14.25
N ILE A 805 19.98 29.65 -13.82
CA ILE A 805 19.11 28.97 -12.86
C ILE A 805 19.73 29.07 -11.48
N ARG A 806 18.92 29.42 -10.49
CA ARG A 806 19.27 29.35 -9.06
C ARG A 806 18.31 28.41 -8.35
N PRO A 807 18.73 27.72 -7.28
CA PRO A 807 17.89 26.74 -6.59
C PRO A 807 16.75 27.38 -5.76
N GLY A 808 16.66 28.72 -5.69
CA GLY A 808 15.63 29.46 -4.94
C GLY A 808 15.68 29.31 -3.42
N VAL A 809 16.53 28.40 -2.93
CA VAL A 809 16.83 28.14 -1.52
C VAL A 809 18.27 28.52 -1.22
N ARG A 810 18.53 29.03 -0.02
CA ARG A 810 19.88 29.17 0.52
C ARG A 810 20.13 28.00 1.45
N ARG A 811 21.32 27.41 1.37
CA ARG A 811 21.68 26.32 2.28
C ARG A 811 21.89 26.91 3.68
N MET A 812 21.45 26.21 4.71
CA MET A 812 21.49 26.74 6.08
C MET A 812 22.93 27.02 6.53
N ASP A 813 23.86 26.14 6.17
CA ASP A 813 25.30 26.28 6.41
C ASP A 813 25.88 27.57 5.79
N GLU A 814 25.49 27.92 4.57
CA GLU A 814 25.91 29.17 3.92
C GLU A 814 25.36 30.43 4.61
N THR A 815 24.24 30.33 5.34
CA THR A 815 23.64 31.46 6.06
C THR A 815 24.08 31.57 7.51
N LEU A 816 24.73 30.52 8.03
CA LEU A 816 25.33 30.48 9.36
C LEU A 816 26.81 30.88 9.36
N LEU A 817 27.47 30.80 8.20
CA LEU A 817 28.78 31.36 7.89
C LEU A 817 28.66 32.84 7.51
#